data_AF-A0A538RVR9-F1
#
_entry.id   AF-A0A538RVR9-F1
#
_cell.length_a   1.000
_cell.length_b   1.000
_cell.length_c   1.000
_cell.angle_alpha   90.00
_cell.angle_beta   90.00
_cell.angle_gamma   90.00
#
_symmetry.space_group_name_H-M   'P 1'
#
loop_
_entity.id
_entity.type
_entity.pdbx_description
1 polymer ?
#
loop_
_entity_poly.entity_id
_entity_poly.type
_entity_poly.pdbx_seq_one_letter_code
_entity_poly.pdbx_strand_id
1 'polypeptide(L)'
;MPVQPGVWGIDLGQCALKALRVENIDGQVTATAFDYVEHPKILSQPDADPDQLTREALEKFLSRNSLKGDLVAISIPGQSGLARFVKLPPVEEKKIGDIVRFEAKQQIPFNLEEVVWDFQKLNTGVVTDGFAMETEIGLFAIKRETVNRYLQHFKDVNVEVHIVQMAPLALCNFVSYDLIEKAGENPAEGPEPGGRKKCVVALDIGADNSNLVITDGARIIWQRPIPLGGNHFTRALTKDMKLTFAKAEHLKRNATKSPELKQILSSLKPVLNDFVGEVQRSLGYFTNTHRDATVQYMMGLGSAFRLPGLQKFLSEKLQLDVRKLQKLERLTGDEVVAAPVYTDNLLSFAVAYGLALQGLKVARLHTNLLPQEIRVERMIRGKKPWAAAAAAAMLFGTSMLAVGYNREYVAVASEPVKKQMEGAKRVAAEASDWNNKVEGVKKQIEQHKEAVRSIIAGQDERLNWIQFNQFINRALPKPDLSNLNKEKTPPDGRSAVELFANYNAKQAYKRLLAEQRGTAEAKDKIDEDWLDDLVQVNVESIFCVWSSNLADFHSKLKGEREAFARMSAKDQQTPPEGKGWVVEIRGYTYHDNGFVFVNKAVVENLARFPIIVRPEPAADGPAPAGTQPAGDAAKAPADASATQPGKDGGKDAAKAPPAPAPASGNQANPTASTGGTDSGDKSKEGANTNQVSHVVLYQYWTETNPDPANFHLINSRHVDAVTGGGGATGGMSGMSGAMPGAPMGGQGGEFRKGMGGGGGGGGSGSWSPLGTDGAGGGGGGRPGGSGRLGGEGRTGEAGPGGMMQG
;
A
#
# COMPACT_ATOMS: atom_id res chain seq x y z
N MET A 1 9.95 38.34 22.65
CA MET A 1 10.77 37.16 22.29
C MET A 1 10.62 36.11 23.38
N PRO A 2 10.89 34.80 23.15
CA PRO A 2 11.04 33.87 24.27
C PRO A 2 12.21 34.35 25.15
N VAL A 3 11.99 34.44 26.46
CA VAL A 3 13.05 34.76 27.42
C VAL A 3 14.07 33.61 27.38
N GLN A 4 15.34 33.92 27.15
CA GLN A 4 16.39 32.91 27.27
C GLN A 4 16.54 32.56 28.76
N PRO A 5 16.50 31.26 29.14
CA PRO A 5 16.64 30.88 30.54
C PRO A 5 18.01 31.28 31.07
N GLY A 6 18.06 31.78 32.31
CA GLY A 6 19.31 32.02 33.00
C GLY A 6 20.08 30.72 33.23
N VAL A 7 21.39 30.83 33.50
CA VAL A 7 22.26 29.67 33.61
C VAL A 7 23.08 29.75 34.89
N TRP A 8 22.88 28.76 35.76
CA TRP A 8 23.70 28.52 36.94
C TRP A 8 24.86 27.58 36.60
N GLY A 9 26.08 28.10 36.58
CA GLY A 9 27.28 27.27 36.64
C GLY A 9 27.65 27.01 38.09
N ILE A 10 27.73 25.74 38.50
CA ILE A 10 27.99 25.31 39.88
C ILE A 10 29.23 24.41 39.94
N ASP A 11 30.24 24.83 40.69
CA ASP A 11 31.46 24.08 40.95
C ASP A 11 31.47 23.47 42.36
N LEU A 12 31.28 22.15 42.44
CA LEU A 12 31.37 21.36 43.69
C LEU A 12 32.83 21.04 44.02
N GLY A 13 33.56 22.05 44.50
CA GLY A 13 34.96 21.88 44.91
C GLY A 13 35.14 21.42 46.35
N GLN A 14 36.29 20.80 46.62
CA GLN A 14 36.66 20.18 47.91
C GLN A 14 36.65 21.13 49.13
N CYS A 15 36.76 22.45 48.94
CA CYS A 15 36.68 23.43 50.04
C CYS A 15 35.36 24.21 50.07
N ALA A 16 34.65 24.30 48.94
CA ALA A 16 33.48 25.15 48.79
C ALA A 16 32.71 24.81 47.51
N LEU A 17 31.38 24.92 47.59
CA LEU A 17 30.50 25.13 46.45
C LEU A 17 30.62 26.60 46.01
N LYS A 18 30.82 26.85 44.71
CA LYS A 18 30.67 28.19 44.12
C LYS A 18 29.64 28.11 43.01
N ALA A 19 28.73 29.07 42.97
CA ALA A 19 27.68 29.15 41.98
C ALA A 19 27.67 30.56 41.36
N LEU A 20 27.56 30.64 40.03
CA LEU A 20 27.40 31.91 39.31
C LEU A 20 26.22 31.78 38.34
N ARG A 21 25.28 32.71 38.44
CA ARG A 21 24.13 32.84 37.52
C ARG A 21 24.43 33.91 36.49
N VAL A 22 24.33 33.56 35.22
CA VAL A 22 24.44 34.50 34.11
C VAL A 22 23.22 34.45 33.20
N GLU A 23 22.90 35.59 32.62
CA GLU A 23 21.91 35.75 31.55
C GLU A 23 22.55 36.44 30.34
N ASN A 24 21.89 36.37 29.19
CA ASN A 24 22.22 37.18 28.02
C ASN A 24 21.25 38.37 27.97
N ILE A 25 21.73 39.55 28.38
CA ILE A 25 20.96 40.79 28.45
C ILE A 25 21.55 41.75 27.43
N ASP A 26 20.73 42.21 26.49
CA ASP A 26 21.10 43.12 25.39
C ASP A 26 22.37 42.69 24.59
N GLY A 27 22.59 41.37 24.49
CA GLY A 27 23.73 40.78 23.79
C GLY A 27 24.99 40.60 24.64
N GLN A 28 24.96 40.98 25.92
CA GLN A 28 26.07 40.87 26.86
C GLN A 28 25.81 39.75 27.88
N VAL A 29 26.89 39.12 28.36
CA VAL A 29 26.80 38.14 29.45
C VAL A 29 26.81 38.90 30.77
N THR A 30 25.68 38.87 31.46
CA THR A 30 25.46 39.62 32.72
C THR A 30 25.31 38.65 33.88
N ALA A 31 26.11 38.82 34.92
CA ALA A 31 25.95 38.15 36.19
C ALA A 31 24.72 38.72 36.93
N THR A 32 23.80 37.83 37.31
CA THR A 32 22.53 38.21 37.95
C THR A 32 22.37 37.65 39.37
N ALA A 33 23.16 36.63 39.73
CA ALA A 33 23.30 36.14 41.10
C ALA A 33 24.60 35.35 41.24
N PHE A 34 25.06 35.16 42.48
CA PHE A 34 26.17 34.26 42.81
C PHE A 34 25.99 33.69 44.22
N ASP A 35 26.69 32.59 44.52
CA ASP A 35 26.90 32.16 45.91
C ASP A 35 28.29 31.54 46.09
N TYR A 36 28.79 31.62 47.31
CA TYR A 36 30.00 30.97 47.78
C TYR A 36 29.70 30.31 49.13
N VAL A 37 29.54 28.99 49.11
CA VAL A 37 29.25 28.18 50.30
C VAL A 37 30.50 27.38 50.65
N GLU A 38 31.29 27.94 51.57
CA GLU A 38 32.45 27.25 52.15
C GLU A 38 32.01 26.10 53.06
N HIS A 39 32.66 24.95 52.88
CA HIS A 39 32.38 23.73 53.65
C HIS A 39 33.00 23.82 55.06
N PRO A 40 32.30 23.37 56.12
CA PRO A 40 32.84 23.34 57.49
C PRO A 40 34.18 22.61 57.64
N LYS A 41 34.44 21.60 56.79
CA LYS A 41 35.73 20.93 56.61
C LYS A 41 36.01 20.78 55.11
N ILE A 42 37.28 20.66 54.73
CA ILE A 42 37.64 20.26 53.36
C ILE A 42 37.23 18.79 53.21
N LEU A 43 36.51 18.45 52.15
CA LEU A 43 35.85 17.14 51.98
C LEU A 43 36.85 15.96 51.97
N SER A 44 38.12 16.21 51.64
CA SER A 44 39.21 15.23 51.65
C SER A 44 39.96 15.10 53.00
N GLN A 45 39.42 15.63 54.09
CA GLN A 45 39.92 15.36 55.46
C GLN A 45 39.40 14.00 55.97
N PRO A 46 40.21 13.19 56.69
CA PRO A 46 39.79 11.85 57.11
C PRO A 46 38.58 11.79 58.06
N ASP A 47 38.24 12.92 58.68
CA ASP A 47 37.13 13.11 59.61
C ASP A 47 35.99 13.97 59.03
N ALA A 48 35.94 14.12 57.70
CA ALA A 48 34.84 14.72 56.96
C ALA A 48 33.93 13.63 56.38
N ASP A 49 32.62 13.85 56.39
CA ASP A 49 31.68 13.11 55.55
C ASP A 49 31.47 13.92 54.26
N PRO A 50 31.98 13.46 53.09
CA PRO A 50 31.90 14.25 51.85
C PRO A 50 30.47 14.44 51.35
N ASP A 51 29.61 13.44 51.58
CA ASP A 51 28.28 13.37 50.99
C ASP A 51 27.28 14.20 51.82
N GLN A 52 27.41 14.16 53.15
CA GLN A 52 26.69 15.05 54.07
C GLN A 52 27.08 16.51 53.83
N LEU A 53 28.38 16.84 53.86
CA LEU A 53 28.83 18.25 53.74
C LEU A 53 28.49 18.84 52.37
N THR A 54 28.50 18.03 51.30
CA THR A 54 28.05 18.46 49.96
C THR A 54 26.54 18.72 49.93
N ARG A 55 25.74 17.90 50.60
CA ARG A 55 24.28 18.13 50.76
C ARG A 55 24.00 19.42 51.53
N GLU A 56 24.62 19.60 52.70
CA GLU A 56 24.46 20.82 53.52
C GLU A 56 24.83 22.09 52.73
N ALA A 57 25.88 22.03 51.91
CA ALA A 57 26.27 23.14 51.06
C ALA A 57 25.24 23.43 49.94
N LEU A 58 24.64 22.39 49.35
CA LEU A 58 23.58 22.52 48.34
C LEU A 58 22.27 23.05 48.94
N GLU A 59 21.85 22.55 50.10
CA GLU A 59 20.65 23.03 50.82
C GLU A 59 20.82 24.50 51.24
N LYS A 60 22.01 24.88 51.71
CA LYS A 60 22.36 26.26 52.03
C LYS A 60 22.36 27.17 50.79
N PHE A 61 22.85 26.69 49.64
CA PHE A 61 22.76 27.40 48.36
C PHE A 61 21.30 27.60 47.92
N LEU A 62 20.47 26.56 48.03
CA LEU A 62 19.04 26.59 47.64
C LEU A 62 18.17 27.44 48.58
N SER A 63 18.52 27.55 49.86
CA SER A 63 17.83 28.46 50.79
C SER A 63 18.04 29.95 50.47
N ARG A 64 19.01 30.27 49.59
CA ARG A 64 19.36 31.62 49.14
C ARG A 64 18.97 31.91 47.69
N ASN A 65 18.94 30.87 46.83
CA ASN A 65 18.84 31.02 45.38
C ASN A 65 17.74 30.15 44.79
N SER A 66 16.91 30.72 43.91
CA SER A 66 15.97 29.94 43.11
C SER A 66 16.62 29.48 41.80
N LEU A 67 16.37 28.22 41.43
CA LEU A 67 16.77 27.63 40.13
C LEU A 67 15.58 27.52 39.17
N LYS A 68 14.42 28.10 39.51
CA LYS A 68 13.16 27.86 38.80
C LYS A 68 13.12 28.58 37.44
N GLY A 69 13.33 27.81 36.37
CA GLY A 69 13.35 28.31 35.00
C GLY A 69 14.77 28.43 34.42
N ASP A 70 15.80 28.21 35.24
CA ASP A 70 17.20 28.26 34.83
C ASP A 70 17.73 26.89 34.38
N LEU A 71 18.78 26.92 33.55
CA LEU A 71 19.60 25.75 33.26
C LEU A 71 20.70 25.61 34.32
N VAL A 72 20.94 24.38 34.79
CA VAL A 72 21.99 24.09 35.79
C VAL A 72 23.13 23.32 35.12
N ALA A 73 24.34 23.88 35.15
CA ALA A 73 25.56 23.28 34.62
C ALA A 73 26.54 22.98 35.77
N ILE A 74 27.10 21.76 35.82
CA ILE A 74 28.00 21.33 36.91
C ILE A 74 29.35 20.86 36.38
N SER A 75 30.39 21.07 37.19
CA SER A 75 31.72 20.49 36.97
C SER A 75 31.83 19.09 37.56
N ILE A 76 32.67 18.27 36.93
CA ILE A 76 33.34 17.12 37.55
C ILE A 76 34.87 17.37 37.43
N PRO A 77 35.68 17.07 38.48
CA PRO A 77 37.12 17.31 38.45
C PRO A 77 37.85 16.59 37.29
N GLY A 78 38.86 17.26 36.72
CA GLY A 78 39.54 16.79 35.50
C GLY A 78 40.18 15.40 35.61
N GLN A 79 40.71 15.05 36.79
CA GLN A 79 41.33 13.75 37.04
C GLN A 79 40.35 12.56 37.08
N SER A 80 39.04 12.82 37.12
CA SER A 80 38.01 11.78 37.02
C SER A 80 37.63 11.43 35.57
N GLY A 81 38.12 12.19 34.59
CA GLY A 81 37.81 12.00 33.17
C GLY A 81 39.05 11.76 32.30
N LEU A 82 38.77 11.31 31.09
CA LEU A 82 39.71 11.10 30.01
C LEU A 82 39.49 12.16 28.92
N ALA A 83 40.58 12.72 28.40
CA ALA A 83 40.58 13.49 27.17
C ALA A 83 41.51 12.83 26.14
N ARG A 84 41.04 12.73 24.89
CA ARG A 84 41.83 12.29 23.73
C ARG A 84 41.57 13.21 22.55
N PHE A 85 42.63 13.61 21.87
CA PHE A 85 42.54 14.44 20.66
C PHE A 85 42.91 13.57 19.47
N VAL A 86 42.01 13.48 18.50
CA VAL A 86 42.10 12.54 17.37
C VAL A 86 41.95 13.30 16.08
N LYS A 87 42.82 13.05 15.11
CA LYS A 87 42.66 13.51 13.73
C LYS A 87 41.90 12.44 12.96
N LEU A 88 40.75 12.79 12.40
CA LEU A 88 39.97 11.90 11.56
C LEU A 88 40.60 11.79 10.16
N PRO A 89 40.49 10.63 9.49
CA PRO A 89 40.76 10.55 8.06
C PRO A 89 39.73 11.37 7.27
N PRO A 90 40.00 11.73 6.00
CA PRO A 90 39.04 12.36 5.09
C PRO A 90 37.68 11.65 5.11
N VAL A 91 36.62 12.40 5.43
CA VAL A 91 35.27 11.84 5.62
C VAL A 91 34.19 12.84 5.21
N GLU A 92 33.12 12.34 4.58
CA GLU A 92 31.89 13.11 4.35
C GLU A 92 31.34 13.64 5.68
N GLU A 93 30.95 14.90 5.77
CA GLU A 93 30.58 15.51 7.07
C GLU A 93 29.46 14.73 7.80
N LYS A 94 28.52 14.15 7.04
CA LYS A 94 27.40 13.33 7.53
C LYS A 94 27.86 12.05 8.24
N LYS A 95 29.02 11.49 7.87
CA LYS A 95 29.58 10.23 8.41
C LYS A 95 30.54 10.44 9.58
N ILE A 96 30.87 11.70 9.93
CA ILE A 96 31.74 12.03 11.07
C ILE A 96 31.24 11.34 12.35
N GLY A 97 29.93 11.37 12.62
CA GLY A 97 29.33 10.78 13.83
C GLY A 97 29.54 9.27 13.98
N ASP A 98 29.70 8.54 12.87
CA ASP A 98 29.93 7.09 12.88
C ASP A 98 31.41 6.76 13.02
N ILE A 99 32.30 7.48 12.32
CA ILE A 99 33.76 7.32 12.52
C ILE A 99 34.16 7.74 13.94
N VAL A 100 33.56 8.80 14.49
CA VAL A 100 33.75 9.21 15.90
C VAL A 100 33.44 8.07 16.88
N ARG A 101 32.38 7.27 16.64
CA ARG A 101 32.05 6.10 17.48
C ARG A 101 33.08 4.98 17.35
N PHE A 102 33.62 4.77 16.15
CA PHE A 102 34.68 3.80 15.91
C PHE A 102 36.00 4.19 16.59
N GLU A 103 36.42 5.45 16.44
CA GLU A 103 37.58 6.02 17.15
C GLU A 103 37.38 6.00 18.67
N ALA A 104 36.22 6.39 19.18
CA ALA A 104 35.92 6.36 20.61
C ALA A 104 36.14 4.95 21.22
N LYS A 105 35.77 3.89 20.50
CA LYS A 105 35.98 2.50 20.93
C LYS A 105 37.46 2.07 20.96
N GLN A 106 38.35 2.74 20.24
CA GLN A 106 39.80 2.48 20.28
C GLN A 106 40.53 3.36 21.29
N GLN A 107 40.10 4.62 21.44
CA GLN A 107 40.80 5.67 22.19
C GLN A 107 40.39 5.72 23.67
N ILE A 108 39.21 5.19 24.03
CA ILE A 108 38.73 5.04 25.40
C ILE A 108 39.09 3.63 25.89
N PRO A 109 39.89 3.46 26.96
CA PRO A 109 40.36 2.15 27.45
C PRO A 109 39.32 1.45 28.36
N PHE A 110 38.04 1.67 28.09
CA PHE A 110 36.89 1.16 28.86
C PHE A 110 35.73 0.88 27.89
N ASN A 111 34.82 -0.02 28.28
CA ASN A 111 33.59 -0.26 27.51
C ASN A 111 32.75 1.03 27.41
N LEU A 112 32.19 1.33 26.24
CA LEU A 112 31.46 2.58 25.98
C LEU A 112 30.14 2.68 26.77
N GLU A 113 29.68 1.54 27.30
CA GLU A 113 28.52 1.37 28.15
C GLU A 113 28.80 1.79 29.60
N GLU A 114 30.04 1.58 30.08
CA GLU A 114 30.53 1.88 31.44
C GLU A 114 30.94 3.35 31.62
N VAL A 115 31.13 4.08 30.52
CA VAL A 115 31.45 5.51 30.52
C VAL A 115 30.27 6.34 30.01
N VAL A 116 30.19 7.60 30.45
CA VAL A 116 29.47 8.64 29.71
C VAL A 116 30.52 9.42 28.94
N TRP A 117 30.32 9.54 27.63
CA TRP A 117 31.25 10.22 26.72
C TRP A 117 30.50 11.10 25.73
N ASP A 118 31.20 12.14 25.27
CA ASP A 118 30.73 13.07 24.24
C ASP A 118 31.95 13.60 23.45
N PHE A 119 31.71 14.28 22.33
CA PHE A 119 32.79 14.77 21.46
C PHE A 119 32.57 16.19 20.95
N GLN A 120 33.66 16.87 20.64
CA GLN A 120 33.67 18.22 20.07
C GLN A 120 34.50 18.24 18.79
N LYS A 121 33.95 18.79 17.69
CA LYS A 121 34.79 19.24 16.56
C LYS A 121 35.62 20.42 17.05
N LEU A 122 36.95 20.30 17.01
CA LEU A 122 37.88 21.33 17.49
C LEU A 122 38.38 22.21 16.35
N ASN A 123 38.78 21.57 15.25
CA ASN A 123 39.19 22.20 14.00
C ASN A 123 38.24 21.79 12.87
N THR A 124 37.69 22.76 12.15
CA THR A 124 36.93 22.52 10.90
C THR A 124 37.93 22.59 9.75
N GLY A 125 38.70 21.52 9.56
CA GLY A 125 39.66 21.45 8.46
C GLY A 125 38.99 21.52 7.08
N VAL A 126 39.78 21.82 6.05
CA VAL A 126 39.28 22.27 4.73
C VAL A 126 38.26 21.28 4.15
N VAL A 127 37.06 21.78 3.87
CA VAL A 127 36.01 21.00 3.20
C VAL A 127 36.22 21.10 1.69
N THR A 128 36.72 20.01 1.09
CA THR A 128 36.93 19.89 -0.35
C THR A 128 36.01 18.79 -0.89
N ASP A 129 35.25 19.08 -1.95
CA ASP A 129 34.32 18.14 -2.60
C ASP A 129 33.33 17.42 -1.65
N GLY A 130 32.99 18.07 -0.53
CA GLY A 130 32.08 17.53 0.50
C GLY A 130 32.76 16.65 1.58
N PHE A 131 34.07 16.43 1.47
CA PHE A 131 34.89 15.74 2.47
C PHE A 131 35.58 16.75 3.38
N ALA A 132 35.48 16.56 4.70
CA ALA A 132 36.14 17.39 5.69
C ALA A 132 37.57 16.88 5.95
N MET A 133 38.54 17.45 5.25
CA MET A 133 39.97 17.10 5.38
C MET A 133 40.50 17.57 6.74
N GLU A 134 41.48 16.87 7.32
CA GLU A 134 42.17 17.26 8.57
C GLU A 134 41.28 17.59 9.78
N THR A 135 40.07 17.04 9.85
CA THR A 135 39.13 17.27 10.98
C THR A 135 39.74 16.74 12.28
N GLU A 136 39.88 17.61 13.29
CA GLU A 136 40.37 17.26 14.62
C GLU A 136 39.21 17.25 15.62
N ILE A 137 39.05 16.15 16.36
CA ILE A 137 38.03 15.99 17.39
C ILE A 137 38.66 15.86 18.79
N GLY A 138 37.98 16.41 19.79
CA GLY A 138 38.19 16.07 21.19
C GLY A 138 37.16 15.03 21.62
N LEU A 139 37.63 13.86 22.06
CA LEU A 139 36.84 12.84 22.74
C LEU A 139 37.00 13.03 24.26
N PHE A 140 35.89 13.08 24.98
CA PHE A 140 35.87 13.26 26.43
C PHE A 140 34.97 12.21 27.08
N ALA A 141 35.47 11.55 28.14
CA ALA A 141 34.76 10.45 28.79
C ALA A 141 34.98 10.43 30.31
N ILE A 142 33.95 10.09 31.09
CA ILE A 142 34.01 9.89 32.54
C ILE A 142 33.33 8.55 32.86
N LYS A 143 33.80 7.80 33.86
CA LYS A 143 33.10 6.59 34.33
C LYS A 143 31.67 6.94 34.78
N ARG A 144 30.69 6.18 34.29
CA ARG A 144 29.25 6.40 34.53
C ARG A 144 28.91 6.42 36.02
N GLU A 145 29.57 5.58 36.82
CA GLU A 145 29.45 5.57 38.28
C GLU A 145 29.84 6.93 38.90
N THR A 146 30.94 7.54 38.46
CA THR A 146 31.38 8.85 38.95
C THR A 146 30.42 9.97 38.56
N VAL A 147 29.92 9.97 37.31
CA VAL A 147 28.89 10.92 36.87
C VAL A 147 27.63 10.78 37.72
N ASN A 148 27.15 9.56 37.93
CA ASN A 148 25.97 9.28 38.73
C ASN A 148 26.15 9.73 40.19
N ARG A 149 27.33 9.55 40.79
CA ARG A 149 27.63 10.00 42.16
C ARG A 149 27.47 11.52 42.30
N TYR A 150 28.09 12.30 41.41
CA TYR A 150 27.94 13.76 41.41
C TYR A 150 26.48 14.19 41.17
N LEU A 151 25.76 13.52 40.26
CA LEU A 151 24.34 13.79 40.00
C LEU A 151 23.44 13.45 41.19
N GLN A 152 23.79 12.46 42.02
CA GLN A 152 22.97 12.03 43.16
C GLN A 152 22.86 13.14 44.21
N HIS A 153 23.93 13.90 44.49
CA HIS A 153 23.86 15.04 45.43
C HIS A 153 22.81 16.08 45.01
N PHE A 154 22.68 16.37 43.71
CA PHE A 154 21.66 17.29 43.20
C PHE A 154 20.26 16.67 43.19
N LYS A 155 20.14 15.40 42.80
CA LYS A 155 18.87 14.66 42.82
C LYS A 155 18.28 14.59 44.23
N ASP A 156 19.13 14.41 45.24
CA ASP A 156 18.77 14.35 46.66
C ASP A 156 18.17 15.64 47.21
N VAL A 157 18.53 16.80 46.63
CA VAL A 157 17.93 18.11 46.92
C VAL A 157 16.91 18.55 45.85
N ASN A 158 16.44 17.60 45.02
CA ASN A 158 15.47 17.79 43.94
C ASN A 158 15.87 18.83 42.86
N VAL A 159 17.18 18.94 42.57
CA VAL A 159 17.75 19.83 41.55
C VAL A 159 18.06 19.08 40.26
N GLU A 160 17.61 19.63 39.13
CA GLU A 160 17.84 19.03 37.82
C GLU A 160 19.07 19.60 37.12
N VAL A 161 20.18 18.85 37.16
CA VAL A 161 21.41 19.18 36.43
C VAL A 161 21.22 19.00 34.93
N HIS A 162 21.30 20.07 34.16
CA HIS A 162 21.09 20.12 32.70
C HIS A 162 22.37 19.83 31.90
N ILE A 163 23.53 20.25 32.40
CA ILE A 163 24.84 20.04 31.77
C ILE A 163 25.81 19.45 32.81
N VAL A 164 26.54 18.41 32.42
CA VAL A 164 27.70 17.90 33.17
C VAL A 164 28.94 18.06 32.29
N GLN A 165 30.01 18.64 32.83
CA GLN A 165 31.22 18.96 32.09
C GLN A 165 32.47 18.73 32.94
N MET A 166 33.60 18.39 32.31
CA MET A 166 34.89 18.33 33.03
C MET A 166 35.41 19.74 33.33
N ALA A 167 35.91 19.99 34.56
CA ALA A 167 36.41 21.30 34.97
C ALA A 167 37.47 21.92 34.02
N PRO A 168 38.46 21.17 33.48
CA PRO A 168 39.36 21.67 32.42
C PRO A 168 38.67 22.23 31.17
N LEU A 169 37.52 21.67 30.78
CA LEU A 169 36.77 22.09 29.59
C LEU A 169 35.99 23.39 29.88
N ALA A 170 35.43 23.51 31.09
CA ALA A 170 34.88 24.77 31.57
C ALA A 170 35.96 25.87 31.68
N LEU A 171 37.16 25.55 32.18
CA LEU A 171 38.28 26.50 32.19
C LEU A 171 38.67 26.95 30.78
N CYS A 172 38.67 26.05 29.79
CA CYS A 172 38.88 26.43 28.40
C CYS A 172 37.78 27.37 27.90
N ASN A 173 36.51 27.12 28.24
CA ASN A 173 35.39 27.99 27.88
C ASN A 173 35.51 29.41 28.46
N PHE A 174 35.96 29.54 29.72
CA PHE A 174 36.33 30.83 30.32
C PHE A 174 37.46 31.52 29.53
N VAL A 175 38.58 30.84 29.29
CA VAL A 175 39.75 31.43 28.59
C VAL A 175 39.39 31.86 27.16
N SER A 176 38.64 31.02 26.43
CA SER A 176 38.22 31.28 25.05
C SER A 176 37.37 32.55 24.97
N TYR A 177 36.36 32.66 25.84
CA TYR A 177 35.45 33.79 25.87
C TYR A 177 36.12 35.06 26.41
N ASP A 178 36.64 35.02 27.64
CA ASP A 178 36.99 36.20 28.44
C ASP A 178 38.41 36.72 28.20
N LEU A 179 39.36 35.84 27.81
CA LEU A 179 40.80 36.18 27.73
C LEU A 179 41.38 36.17 26.29
N ILE A 180 40.71 35.53 25.33
CA ILE A 180 41.16 35.40 23.93
C ILE A 180 40.07 35.87 22.94
N GLU A 181 38.91 36.31 23.44
CA GLU A 181 37.76 36.86 22.67
C GLU A 181 37.11 35.92 21.64
N LYS A 182 37.54 34.65 21.56
CA LYS A 182 36.99 33.61 20.68
C LYS A 182 35.72 32.99 21.27
N ALA A 183 34.60 33.65 21.01
CA ALA A 183 33.25 33.22 21.39
C ALA A 183 32.47 32.63 20.19
N GLY A 184 31.54 31.72 20.48
CA GLY A 184 30.60 31.15 19.50
C GLY A 184 31.09 29.92 18.71
N GLU A 185 30.17 29.33 17.95
CA GLU A 185 30.39 28.08 17.19
C GLU A 185 31.29 28.26 15.96
N ASN A 186 31.25 29.43 15.32
CA ASN A 186 32.05 29.79 14.14
C ASN A 186 32.82 31.11 14.40
N PRO A 187 34.07 31.04 14.91
CA PRO A 187 34.93 32.23 14.94
C PRO A 187 35.30 32.67 13.51
N ALA A 188 35.64 33.94 13.34
CA ALA A 188 36.18 34.43 12.07
C ALA A 188 37.59 33.86 11.86
N GLU A 189 37.72 32.81 11.05
CA GLU A 189 39.00 32.17 10.78
C GLU A 189 39.84 32.96 9.77
N GLY A 190 40.84 33.66 10.31
CA GLY A 190 42.04 34.06 9.60
C GLY A 190 43.26 33.71 10.45
N PRO A 191 44.13 32.76 10.05
CA PRO A 191 45.46 32.67 10.64
C PRO A 191 46.23 33.94 10.24
N GLU A 192 46.78 34.68 11.20
CA GLU A 192 47.71 35.78 10.89
C GLU A 192 48.87 35.23 10.05
N PRO A 193 49.09 35.70 8.81
CA PRO A 193 50.04 35.07 7.89
C PRO A 193 51.47 35.03 8.47
N GLY A 194 51.98 33.82 8.71
CA GLY A 194 53.32 33.58 9.26
C GLY A 194 53.45 33.66 10.79
N GLY A 195 52.36 33.92 11.53
CA GLY A 195 52.39 33.96 12.99
C GLY A 195 52.36 32.57 13.66
N ARG A 196 53.12 32.37 14.75
CA ARG A 196 52.89 31.24 15.67
C ARG A 196 51.58 31.44 16.44
N LYS A 197 50.86 30.34 16.72
CA LYS A 197 49.59 30.34 17.44
C LYS A 197 49.78 30.83 18.88
N LYS A 198 49.19 32.00 19.17
CA LYS A 198 49.18 32.64 20.49
C LYS A 198 48.28 31.84 21.44
N CYS A 199 48.85 31.34 22.54
CA CYS A 199 48.17 30.48 23.52
C CYS A 199 48.24 31.05 24.94
N VAL A 200 47.26 30.73 25.77
CA VAL A 200 47.24 31.02 27.21
C VAL A 200 47.24 29.71 28.00
N VAL A 201 47.95 29.69 29.13
CA VAL A 201 47.89 28.59 30.10
C VAL A 201 46.97 28.97 31.25
N ALA A 202 45.85 28.28 31.43
CA ALA A 202 45.10 28.35 32.68
C ALA A 202 45.68 27.35 33.68
N LEU A 203 46.01 27.82 34.89
CA LEU A 203 46.49 27.00 35.99
C LEU A 203 45.61 27.21 37.21
N ASP A 204 44.62 26.34 37.37
CA ASP A 204 43.68 26.32 38.49
C ASP A 204 44.19 25.38 39.61
N ILE A 205 44.52 25.95 40.77
CA ILE A 205 45.06 25.22 41.91
C ILE A 205 43.94 24.98 42.93
N GLY A 206 43.33 23.79 42.83
CA GLY A 206 42.34 23.28 43.78
C GLY A 206 42.95 22.77 45.09
N ALA A 207 42.15 22.04 45.89
CA ALA A 207 42.59 21.53 47.19
C ALA A 207 43.59 20.37 47.05
N ASP A 208 43.22 19.28 46.38
CA ASP A 208 44.08 18.10 46.26
C ASP A 208 44.79 18.00 44.91
N ASN A 209 44.14 18.48 43.85
CA ASN A 209 44.63 18.46 42.47
C ASN A 209 44.57 19.86 41.86
N SER A 210 45.37 20.09 40.82
CA SER A 210 45.37 21.32 40.02
C SER A 210 45.09 21.00 38.54
N ASN A 211 44.30 21.83 37.87
CA ASN A 211 44.03 21.71 36.44
C ASN A 211 44.98 22.62 35.66
N LEU A 212 45.85 22.05 34.82
CA LEU A 212 46.64 22.80 33.83
C LEU A 212 46.02 22.61 32.44
N VAL A 213 45.64 23.71 31.78
CA VAL A 213 45.06 23.72 30.43
C VAL A 213 45.81 24.72 29.57
N ILE A 214 46.17 24.35 28.33
CA ILE A 214 46.81 25.21 27.34
C ILE A 214 45.93 25.27 26.11
N THR A 215 45.52 26.47 25.72
CA THR A 215 44.54 26.70 24.65
C THR A 215 44.89 27.93 23.81
N ASP A 216 44.55 27.88 22.53
CA ASP A 216 44.56 29.01 21.58
C ASP A 216 43.18 29.71 21.51
N GLY A 217 42.24 29.36 22.39
CA GLY A 217 40.85 29.81 22.43
C GLY A 217 39.92 29.16 21.40
N ALA A 218 40.44 28.46 20.39
CA ALA A 218 39.63 27.69 19.44
C ALA A 218 39.54 26.22 19.83
N ARG A 219 40.62 25.68 20.42
CA ARG A 219 40.73 24.29 20.90
C ARG A 219 41.59 24.18 22.16
N ILE A 220 41.46 23.06 22.87
CA ILE A 220 42.44 22.65 23.88
C ILE A 220 43.58 21.96 23.13
N ILE A 221 44.80 22.48 23.30
CA ILE A 221 46.00 21.90 22.70
C ILE A 221 46.64 20.90 23.67
N TRP A 222 46.66 21.25 24.96
CA TRP A 222 47.14 20.38 26.03
C TRP A 222 46.29 20.55 27.27
N GLN A 223 46.01 19.45 27.98
CA GLN A 223 45.48 19.50 29.34
C GLN A 223 46.09 18.40 30.19
N ARG A 224 46.33 18.69 31.47
CA ARG A 224 46.87 17.72 32.42
C ARG A 224 46.41 18.04 33.84
N PRO A 225 45.75 17.09 34.55
CA PRO A 225 45.61 17.18 35.99
C PRO A 225 46.99 16.96 36.64
N ILE A 226 47.35 17.85 37.56
CA ILE A 226 48.56 17.75 38.39
C ILE A 226 48.10 17.26 39.78
N PRO A 227 48.66 16.15 40.32
CA PRO A 227 48.28 15.58 41.61
C PRO A 227 48.91 16.33 42.79
N LEU A 228 48.83 17.66 42.75
CA LEU A 228 49.28 18.59 43.78
C LEU A 228 48.25 19.73 43.90
N GLY A 229 48.13 20.33 45.08
CA GLY A 229 47.14 21.36 45.36
C GLY A 229 47.27 21.95 46.77
N GLY A 230 46.33 22.83 47.13
CA GLY A 230 46.24 23.56 48.40
C GLY A 230 46.51 22.74 49.67
N ASN A 231 46.07 21.48 49.73
CA ASN A 231 46.23 20.55 50.85
C ASN A 231 47.66 20.03 51.01
N HIS A 232 48.45 19.97 49.93
CA HIS A 232 49.85 19.53 49.99
C HIS A 232 50.71 20.56 50.73
N PHE A 233 50.47 21.84 50.49
CA PHE A 233 51.04 22.95 51.26
C PHE A 233 50.63 22.88 52.75
N THR A 234 49.37 22.57 53.04
CA THR A 234 48.90 22.39 54.43
C THR A 234 49.59 21.21 55.11
N ARG A 235 49.71 20.06 54.43
CA ARG A 235 50.40 18.87 54.96
C ARG A 235 51.87 19.14 55.24
N ALA A 236 52.56 19.92 54.40
CA ALA A 236 53.93 20.37 54.66
C ALA A 236 54.04 21.17 55.97
N LEU A 237 53.14 22.13 56.20
CA LEU A 237 53.08 22.89 57.46
C LEU A 237 52.73 22.00 58.67
N THR A 238 51.83 21.01 58.54
CA THR A 238 51.57 20.05 59.64
C THR A 238 52.80 19.24 60.02
N LYS A 239 53.63 18.86 59.04
CA LYS A 239 54.85 18.06 59.26
C LYS A 239 55.98 18.89 59.88
N ASP A 240 56.24 20.07 59.33
CA ASP A 240 57.39 20.91 59.70
C ASP A 240 57.14 21.67 61.02
N MET A 241 55.93 22.24 61.18
CA MET A 241 55.55 23.04 62.35
C MET A 241 54.78 22.24 63.41
N LYS A 242 54.59 20.92 63.22
CA LYS A 242 53.87 19.99 64.12
C LYS A 242 52.45 20.44 64.47
N LEU A 243 51.77 21.09 63.54
CA LEU A 243 50.41 21.63 63.69
C LEU A 243 49.34 20.60 63.30
N THR A 244 48.14 20.73 63.87
CA THR A 244 46.95 20.04 63.35
C THR A 244 46.55 20.63 61.98
N PHE A 245 45.86 19.85 61.13
CA PHE A 245 45.51 20.28 59.78
C PHE A 245 44.74 21.60 59.76
N ALA A 246 43.74 21.78 60.64
CA ALA A 246 43.00 23.04 60.75
C ALA A 246 43.88 24.24 61.16
N LYS A 247 44.83 24.05 62.09
CA LYS A 247 45.78 25.11 62.48
C LYS A 247 46.74 25.46 61.33
N ALA A 248 47.25 24.45 60.63
CA ALA A 248 48.09 24.64 59.45
C ALA A 248 47.34 25.34 58.30
N GLU A 249 46.06 25.01 58.06
CA GLU A 249 45.23 25.66 57.04
C GLU A 249 44.98 27.13 57.38
N HIS A 250 44.62 27.42 58.64
CA HIS A 250 44.44 28.79 59.13
C HIS A 250 45.73 29.62 58.99
N LEU A 251 46.89 29.02 59.33
CA LEU A 251 48.20 29.65 59.22
C LEU A 251 48.60 29.89 57.75
N LYS A 252 48.32 28.93 56.85
CA LYS A 252 48.54 29.07 55.40
C LYS A 252 47.69 30.21 54.80
N ARG A 253 46.39 30.27 55.16
CA ARG A 253 45.45 31.30 54.68
C ARG A 253 45.76 32.70 55.21
N ASN A 254 46.35 32.80 56.41
CA ASN A 254 46.74 34.07 57.05
C ASN A 254 48.26 34.31 57.05
N ALA A 255 49.03 33.66 56.17
CA ALA A 255 50.50 33.67 56.23
C ALA A 255 51.11 35.08 56.27
N THR A 256 50.54 36.04 55.53
CA THR A 256 50.96 37.46 55.51
C THR A 256 50.81 38.19 56.84
N LYS A 257 49.95 37.70 57.75
CA LYS A 257 49.70 38.27 59.08
C LYS A 257 50.52 37.58 60.18
N SER A 258 51.22 36.50 59.86
CA SER A 258 52.02 35.75 60.85
C SER A 258 53.42 36.34 61.01
N PRO A 259 53.94 36.51 62.25
CA PRO A 259 55.35 36.85 62.46
C PRO A 259 56.30 35.75 61.92
N GLU A 260 55.81 34.51 61.78
CA GLU A 260 56.57 33.35 61.33
C GLU A 260 56.58 33.20 59.79
N LEU A 261 56.19 34.23 59.02
CA LEU A 261 56.10 34.19 57.55
C LEU A 261 57.35 33.59 56.86
N LYS A 262 58.56 33.88 57.37
CA LYS A 262 59.80 33.28 56.84
C LYS A 262 59.86 31.76 57.01
N GLN A 263 59.41 31.24 58.15
CA GLN A 263 59.36 29.80 58.41
C GLN A 263 58.28 29.15 57.56
N ILE A 264 57.06 29.71 57.54
CA ILE A 264 55.95 29.25 56.69
C ILE A 264 56.40 29.10 55.24
N LEU A 265 57.00 30.14 54.65
CA LEU A 265 57.49 30.09 53.26
C LEU A 265 58.62 29.07 53.06
N SER A 266 59.44 28.80 54.08
CA SER A 266 60.45 27.74 54.05
C SER A 266 59.80 26.35 54.02
N SER A 267 58.82 26.09 54.90
CA SER A 267 58.07 24.82 54.95
C SER A 267 57.32 24.51 53.65
N LEU A 268 56.83 25.56 52.94
CA LEU A 268 56.13 25.42 51.66
C LEU A 268 57.07 25.24 50.46
N LYS A 269 58.33 25.67 50.56
CA LYS A 269 59.29 25.70 49.44
C LYS A 269 59.53 24.35 48.74
N PRO A 270 59.58 23.19 49.42
CA PRO A 270 59.71 21.89 48.74
C PRO A 270 58.52 21.62 47.81
N VAL A 271 57.29 21.74 48.31
CA VAL A 271 56.06 21.52 47.53
C VAL A 271 55.96 22.51 46.36
N LEU A 272 56.45 23.74 46.53
CA LEU A 272 56.54 24.72 45.44
C LEU A 272 57.53 24.31 44.35
N ASN A 273 58.67 23.70 44.70
CA ASN A 273 59.62 23.17 43.72
C ASN A 273 59.03 21.96 42.96
N ASP A 274 58.38 21.03 43.68
CA ASP A 274 57.75 19.85 43.09
C ASP A 274 56.65 20.26 42.09
N PHE A 275 55.83 21.24 42.49
CA PHE A 275 54.77 21.83 41.66
C PHE A 275 55.33 22.55 40.42
N VAL A 276 56.40 23.34 40.58
CA VAL A 276 57.15 23.91 39.44
C VAL A 276 57.62 22.81 38.50
N GLY A 277 58.16 21.71 39.01
CA GLY A 277 58.59 20.57 38.20
C GLY A 277 57.46 19.94 37.39
N GLU A 278 56.26 19.84 37.94
CA GLU A 278 55.08 19.33 37.22
C GLU A 278 54.56 20.30 36.15
N VAL A 279 54.60 21.60 36.42
CA VAL A 279 54.24 22.63 35.43
C VAL A 279 55.29 22.67 34.31
N GLN A 280 56.59 22.64 34.63
CA GLN A 280 57.68 22.57 33.65
C GLN A 280 57.59 21.31 32.76
N ARG A 281 57.30 20.12 33.33
CA ARG A 281 57.03 18.89 32.55
C ARG A 281 55.92 19.10 31.52
N SER A 282 54.85 19.79 31.93
CA SER A 282 53.67 20.03 31.09
C SER A 282 53.96 21.05 29.98
N LEU A 283 54.66 22.14 30.28
CA LEU A 283 55.09 23.16 29.31
C LEU A 283 56.14 22.61 28.33
N GLY A 284 57.07 21.79 28.79
CA GLY A 284 58.11 21.15 27.97
C GLY A 284 57.53 20.18 26.95
N TYR A 285 56.57 19.34 27.35
CA TYR A 285 55.85 18.47 26.43
C TYR A 285 55.11 19.28 25.36
N PHE A 286 54.32 20.29 25.76
CA PHE A 286 53.62 21.18 24.85
C PHE A 286 54.57 21.83 23.82
N THR A 287 55.70 22.37 24.28
CA THR A 287 56.65 23.10 23.43
C THR A 287 57.33 22.18 22.40
N ASN A 288 57.60 20.91 22.75
CA ASN A 288 58.19 19.96 21.82
C ASN A 288 57.19 19.45 20.77
N THR A 289 55.94 19.20 21.19
CA THR A 289 54.86 18.62 20.36
C THR A 289 54.16 19.65 19.47
N HIS A 290 54.04 20.91 19.92
CA HIS A 290 53.30 21.99 19.25
C HIS A 290 54.21 23.17 18.89
N ARG A 291 55.17 22.92 18.00
CA ARG A 291 56.20 23.90 17.56
C ARG A 291 55.62 25.08 16.75
N ASP A 292 54.36 24.95 16.32
CA ASP A 292 53.54 25.98 15.69
C ASP A 292 52.91 26.96 16.70
N ALA A 293 53.00 26.69 18.00
CA ALA A 293 52.37 27.45 19.07
C ALA A 293 53.37 28.12 20.04
N THR A 294 52.91 29.17 20.73
CA THR A 294 53.63 29.87 21.79
C THR A 294 52.70 30.23 22.94
N VAL A 295 53.13 30.00 24.18
CA VAL A 295 52.46 30.55 25.35
C VAL A 295 52.81 32.03 25.48
N GLN A 296 51.80 32.89 25.59
CA GLN A 296 52.00 34.32 25.91
C GLN A 296 52.22 34.52 27.42
N TYR A 297 51.29 33.99 28.22
CA TYR A 297 51.26 34.13 29.68
C TYR A 297 50.47 32.97 30.30
N MET A 298 50.57 32.84 31.62
CA MET A 298 49.82 31.91 32.44
C MET A 298 48.82 32.68 33.32
N MET A 299 47.54 32.32 33.26
CA MET A 299 46.52 32.82 34.17
C MET A 299 46.43 31.91 35.41
N GLY A 300 46.81 32.44 36.56
CA GLY A 300 46.73 31.78 37.86
C GLY A 300 45.33 31.87 38.46
N LEU A 301 44.74 30.71 38.73
CA LEU A 301 43.36 30.50 39.19
C LEU A 301 43.33 29.58 40.43
N GLY A 302 42.20 29.56 41.13
CA GLY A 302 42.03 28.80 42.37
C GLY A 302 42.65 29.50 43.59
N SER A 303 42.17 29.14 44.78
CA SER A 303 42.44 29.89 46.02
C SER A 303 43.91 29.89 46.46
N ALA A 304 44.75 28.99 45.94
CA ALA A 304 46.18 28.99 46.26
C ALA A 304 46.92 30.24 45.74
N PHE A 305 46.43 30.92 44.69
CA PHE A 305 46.95 32.22 44.25
C PHE A 305 46.64 33.39 45.21
N ARG A 306 46.08 33.12 46.40
CA ARG A 306 46.13 34.03 47.56
C ARG A 306 47.45 33.92 48.36
N LEU A 307 48.24 32.85 48.20
CA LEU A 307 49.50 32.68 48.93
C LEU A 307 50.52 33.77 48.51
N PRO A 308 51.10 34.52 49.46
CA PRO A 308 52.03 35.59 49.13
C PRO A 308 53.26 35.06 48.38
N GLY A 309 53.66 35.77 47.33
CA GLY A 309 54.84 35.43 46.52
C GLY A 309 54.65 34.29 45.52
N LEU A 310 53.58 33.50 45.56
CA LEU A 310 53.38 32.34 44.66
C LEU A 310 53.48 32.74 43.17
N GLN A 311 52.77 33.80 42.77
CA GLN A 311 52.79 34.32 41.40
C GLN A 311 54.22 34.65 40.95
N LYS A 312 54.96 35.42 41.75
CA LYS A 312 56.35 35.82 41.47
C LYS A 312 57.29 34.60 41.40
N PHE A 313 57.16 33.67 42.35
CA PHE A 313 57.96 32.44 42.37
C PHE A 313 57.73 31.58 41.12
N LEU A 314 56.48 31.44 40.67
CA LEU A 314 56.17 30.76 39.42
C LEU A 314 56.75 31.51 38.22
N SER A 315 56.60 32.83 38.11
CA SER A 315 57.20 33.60 37.00
C SER A 315 58.72 33.43 36.92
N GLU A 316 59.43 33.56 38.05
CA GLU A 316 60.89 33.40 38.13
C GLU A 316 61.36 31.99 37.80
N LYS A 317 60.61 30.95 38.19
CA LYS A 317 60.98 29.54 37.98
C LYS A 317 60.53 28.95 36.65
N LEU A 318 59.49 29.51 36.04
CA LEU A 318 58.98 29.08 34.74
C LEU A 318 59.50 29.95 33.58
N GLN A 319 60.16 31.09 33.88
CA GLN A 319 60.58 32.10 32.90
C GLN A 319 59.41 32.56 32.01
N LEU A 320 58.24 32.72 32.63
CA LEU A 320 56.95 33.00 31.98
C LEU A 320 56.22 34.10 32.74
N ASP A 321 55.46 34.94 32.02
CA ASP A 321 54.54 35.89 32.65
C ASP A 321 53.39 35.13 33.32
N VAL A 322 53.41 35.02 34.65
CA VAL A 322 52.30 34.49 35.44
C VAL A 322 51.46 35.66 35.96
N ARG A 323 50.25 35.77 35.44
CA ARG A 323 49.22 36.74 35.83
C ARG A 323 48.27 36.11 36.84
N LYS A 324 47.59 36.97 37.60
CA LYS A 324 46.53 36.58 38.54
C LYS A 324 45.25 37.30 38.12
N LEU A 325 44.13 36.58 38.08
CA LEU A 325 42.84 37.15 37.69
C LEU A 325 42.43 38.28 38.66
N GLN A 326 42.12 39.46 38.13
CA GLN A 326 41.73 40.66 38.91
C GLN A 326 40.26 41.04 38.73
N LYS A 327 39.72 40.80 37.53
CA LYS A 327 38.29 40.85 37.17
C LYS A 327 38.04 39.84 36.05
N LEU A 328 36.78 39.61 35.71
CA LEU A 328 36.40 39.03 34.42
C LEU A 328 36.18 40.19 33.45
N GLU A 329 36.75 40.11 32.27
CA GLU A 329 36.83 41.25 31.34
C GLU A 329 35.53 41.47 30.55
N ARG A 330 34.74 40.40 30.37
CA ARG A 330 33.51 40.39 29.55
C ARG A 330 32.25 40.00 30.32
N LEU A 331 32.30 40.07 31.66
CA LEU A 331 31.15 39.84 32.54
C LEU A 331 30.65 41.18 33.10
N THR A 332 29.40 41.53 32.82
CA THR A 332 28.71 42.69 33.41
C THR A 332 27.86 42.26 34.62
N GLY A 333 27.23 43.21 35.31
CA GLY A 333 26.32 42.94 36.43
C GLY A 333 26.90 43.43 37.75
N ASP A 334 26.90 44.75 37.94
CA ASP A 334 27.64 45.44 39.00
C ASP A 334 27.27 44.96 40.42
N GLU A 335 25.99 44.63 40.66
CA GLU A 335 25.52 44.07 41.94
C GLU A 335 26.24 42.76 42.33
N VAL A 336 26.64 41.95 41.34
CA VAL A 336 27.44 40.73 41.56
C VAL A 336 28.93 41.06 41.53
N VAL A 337 29.39 41.76 40.50
CA VAL A 337 30.83 41.95 40.24
C VAL A 337 31.50 42.84 41.29
N ALA A 338 30.77 43.78 41.90
CA ALA A 338 31.27 44.62 43.00
C ALA A 338 31.03 44.03 44.41
N ALA A 339 30.33 42.89 44.54
CA ALA A 339 30.02 42.32 45.85
C ALA A 339 31.29 41.80 46.56
N PRO A 340 31.59 42.19 47.81
CA PRO A 340 32.83 41.81 48.49
C PRO A 340 33.10 40.29 48.56
N VAL A 341 32.05 39.50 48.78
CA VAL A 341 32.13 38.03 48.82
C VAL A 341 32.46 37.44 47.44
N TYR A 342 32.04 38.09 46.36
CA TYR A 342 32.43 37.71 45.00
C TYR A 342 33.89 38.12 44.72
N THR A 343 34.25 39.39 44.96
CA THR A 343 35.59 39.91 44.65
C THR A 343 36.70 39.18 45.41
N ASP A 344 36.47 38.85 46.69
CA ASP A 344 37.42 38.05 47.47
C ASP A 344 37.64 36.66 46.84
N ASN A 345 36.57 36.02 46.38
CA ASN A 345 36.54 34.64 45.90
C ASN A 345 36.67 34.49 44.37
N LEU A 346 36.85 35.58 43.62
CA LEU A 346 36.96 35.67 42.16
C LEU A 346 37.79 34.54 41.53
N LEU A 347 38.98 34.27 42.08
CA LEU A 347 39.93 33.25 41.60
C LEU A 347 39.30 31.85 41.48
N SER A 348 38.25 31.57 42.25
CA SER A 348 37.55 30.27 42.30
C SER A 348 36.30 30.19 41.44
N PHE A 349 35.85 31.29 40.82
CA PHE A 349 34.67 31.32 39.96
C PHE A 349 34.93 30.98 38.48
N ALA A 350 36.20 30.87 38.03
CA ALA A 350 36.52 30.62 36.63
C ALA A 350 35.90 29.32 36.05
N VAL A 351 35.82 28.25 36.86
CA VAL A 351 35.12 27.01 36.47
C VAL A 351 33.61 27.25 36.37
N ALA A 352 33.00 27.86 37.39
CA ALA A 352 31.58 28.18 37.42
C ALA A 352 31.15 29.08 36.23
N TYR A 353 31.93 30.11 35.93
CA TYR A 353 31.69 30.98 34.77
C TYR A 353 31.80 30.21 33.45
N GLY A 354 32.83 29.38 33.28
CA GLY A 354 33.01 28.52 32.10
C GLY A 354 31.87 27.52 31.86
N LEU A 355 31.26 26.99 32.92
CA LEU A 355 30.05 26.17 32.87
C LEU A 355 28.83 26.98 32.42
N ALA A 356 28.69 28.20 32.95
CA ALA A 356 27.53 29.04 32.70
C ALA A 356 27.54 29.64 31.28
N LEU A 357 28.71 30.06 30.79
CA LEU A 357 28.96 30.43 29.39
C LEU A 357 28.61 29.28 28.40
N GLN A 358 28.83 28.02 28.80
CA GLN A 358 28.45 26.86 28.00
C GLN A 358 26.93 26.69 27.91
N GLY A 359 26.20 26.85 29.02
CA GLY A 359 24.74 26.78 29.01
C GLY A 359 24.09 27.92 28.24
N LEU A 360 24.67 29.13 28.27
CA LEU A 360 24.26 30.26 27.41
C LEU A 360 24.63 30.08 25.93
N LYS A 361 25.38 29.02 25.58
CA LYS A 361 25.88 28.73 24.23
C LYS A 361 26.76 29.84 23.60
N VAL A 362 27.43 30.64 24.44
CA VAL A 362 28.39 31.66 23.98
C VAL A 362 29.84 31.17 24.03
N ALA A 363 30.09 30.07 24.74
CA ALA A 363 31.40 29.40 24.81
C ALA A 363 31.77 28.63 23.53
N ARG A 364 32.96 28.00 23.52
CA ARG A 364 33.50 27.22 22.37
C ARG A 364 33.24 25.71 22.46
N LEU A 365 33.20 25.14 23.66
CA LEU A 365 33.02 23.69 23.89
C LEU A 365 31.62 23.44 24.46
N HIS A 366 30.81 22.62 23.77
CA HIS A 366 29.42 22.36 24.14
C HIS A 366 29.13 20.92 24.63
N THR A 367 30.15 20.07 24.74
CA THR A 367 30.05 18.67 25.19
C THR A 367 29.30 18.53 26.51
N ASN A 368 28.34 17.60 26.56
CA ASN A 368 27.49 17.39 27.74
C ASN A 368 27.52 15.92 28.16
N LEU A 369 28.33 15.65 29.18
CA LEU A 369 28.55 14.35 29.81
C LEU A 369 27.41 13.96 30.78
N LEU A 370 26.22 14.57 30.64
CA LEU A 370 24.99 14.10 31.28
C LEU A 370 24.53 12.81 30.57
N PRO A 371 24.25 11.71 31.30
CA PRO A 371 23.86 10.43 30.72
C PRO A 371 22.72 10.57 29.71
N GLN A 372 22.82 9.90 28.56
CA GLN A 372 21.84 10.03 27.47
C GLN A 372 20.44 9.58 27.89
N GLU A 373 20.36 8.63 28.84
CA GLU A 373 19.12 8.11 29.40
C GLU A 373 18.33 9.22 30.11
N ILE A 374 19.03 10.06 30.90
CA ILE A 374 18.44 11.23 31.59
C ILE A 374 18.05 12.31 30.57
N ARG A 375 18.86 12.52 29.52
CA ARG A 375 18.55 13.47 28.43
C ARG A 375 17.29 13.05 27.67
N VAL A 376 17.13 11.75 27.39
CA VAL A 376 15.96 11.19 26.71
C VAL A 376 14.73 11.20 27.61
N GLU A 377 14.84 10.79 28.88
CA GLU A 377 13.73 10.82 29.84
C GLU A 377 13.15 12.24 29.97
N ARG A 378 14.01 13.26 30.09
CA ARG A 378 13.57 14.67 30.14
C ARG A 378 12.93 15.14 28.84
N MET A 379 13.46 14.74 27.67
CA MET A 379 12.83 15.07 26.39
C MET A 379 11.43 14.44 26.28
N ILE A 380 11.27 13.19 26.74
CA ILE A 380 9.97 12.53 26.83
C ILE A 380 9.08 13.29 27.81
N ARG A 381 9.54 13.59 29.02
CA ARG A 381 8.77 14.28 30.08
C ARG A 381 8.32 15.67 29.66
N GLY A 382 9.15 16.44 28.97
CA GLY A 382 8.78 17.74 28.38
C GLY A 382 7.76 17.61 27.24
N LYS A 383 7.74 16.48 26.53
CA LYS A 383 6.74 16.16 25.50
C LYS A 383 5.45 15.53 26.06
N LYS A 384 5.45 14.92 27.26
CA LYS A 384 4.25 14.33 27.90
C LYS A 384 3.02 15.27 27.93
N PRO A 385 3.09 16.55 28.33
CA PRO A 385 1.89 17.42 28.32
C PRO A 385 1.36 17.66 26.90
N TRP A 386 2.25 17.81 25.91
CA TRP A 386 1.86 17.98 24.50
C TRP A 386 1.26 16.69 23.91
N ALA A 387 1.80 15.53 24.28
CA ALA A 387 1.24 14.22 23.89
C ALA A 387 -0.14 13.99 24.54
N ALA A 388 -0.33 14.38 25.81
CA ALA A 388 -1.62 14.33 26.49
C ALA A 388 -2.65 15.29 25.85
N ALA A 389 -2.23 16.51 25.48
CA ALA A 389 -3.08 17.46 24.77
C ALA A 389 -3.47 16.95 23.37
N ALA A 390 -2.54 16.34 22.64
CA ALA A 390 -2.83 15.71 21.34
C ALA A 390 -3.78 14.51 21.48
N ALA A 391 -3.61 13.66 22.50
CA ALA A 391 -4.52 12.57 22.81
C ALA A 391 -5.92 13.08 23.18
N ALA A 392 -6.02 14.13 23.99
CA ALA A 392 -7.30 14.77 24.33
C ALA A 392 -7.97 15.40 23.10
N ALA A 393 -7.21 16.03 22.19
CA ALA A 393 -7.74 16.57 20.94
C ALA A 393 -8.26 15.47 19.99
N MET A 394 -7.55 14.34 19.88
CA MET A 394 -8.01 13.17 19.13
C MET A 394 -9.29 12.56 19.73
N LEU A 395 -9.35 12.40 21.05
CA LEU A 395 -10.55 11.90 21.76
C LEU A 395 -11.74 12.85 21.62
N PHE A 396 -11.51 14.16 21.64
CA PHE A 396 -12.55 15.17 21.38
C PHE A 396 -13.05 15.09 19.94
N GLY A 397 -12.16 14.96 18.96
CA GLY A 397 -12.51 14.79 17.55
C GLY A 397 -13.33 13.52 17.27
N THR A 398 -12.91 12.37 17.80
CA THR A 398 -13.66 11.11 17.64
C THR A 398 -14.99 11.13 18.39
N SER A 399 -15.05 11.78 19.55
CA SER A 399 -16.29 11.98 20.31
C SER A 399 -17.28 12.89 19.55
N MET A 400 -16.81 13.96 18.91
CA MET A 400 -17.66 14.81 18.06
C MET A 400 -18.19 14.07 16.83
N LEU A 401 -17.37 13.25 16.17
CA LEU A 401 -17.82 12.37 15.09
C LEU A 401 -18.85 11.35 15.57
N ALA A 402 -18.63 10.71 16.72
CA ALA A 402 -19.57 9.76 17.32
C ALA A 402 -20.91 10.42 17.69
N VAL A 403 -20.89 11.65 18.23
CA VAL A 403 -22.11 12.44 18.48
C VAL A 403 -22.82 12.80 17.18
N GLY A 404 -22.09 13.14 16.11
CA GLY A 404 -22.64 13.38 14.77
C GLY A 404 -23.40 12.16 14.24
N TYR A 405 -22.71 11.02 14.08
CA TYR A 405 -23.32 9.77 13.61
C TYR A 405 -24.46 9.29 14.51
N ASN A 406 -24.36 9.46 15.83
CA ASN A 406 -25.45 9.10 16.73
C ASN A 406 -26.71 9.97 16.54
N ARG A 407 -26.56 11.27 16.18
CA ARG A 407 -27.72 12.12 15.85
C ARG A 407 -28.40 11.71 14.54
N GLU A 408 -27.63 11.32 13.53
CA GLU A 408 -28.15 10.75 12.29
C GLU A 408 -28.86 9.41 12.56
N TYR A 409 -28.23 8.52 13.33
CA TYR A 409 -28.81 7.24 13.72
C TYR A 409 -30.11 7.41 14.50
N VAL A 410 -30.18 8.31 15.49
CA VAL A 410 -31.40 8.60 16.26
C VAL A 410 -32.53 9.15 15.38
N ALA A 411 -32.22 9.95 14.34
CA ALA A 411 -33.22 10.44 13.40
C ALA A 411 -33.83 9.28 12.57
N VAL A 412 -32.99 8.41 12.00
CA VAL A 412 -33.42 7.28 11.16
C VAL A 412 -34.05 6.14 11.98
N ALA A 413 -33.56 5.89 13.20
CA ALA A 413 -34.06 4.86 14.10
C ALA A 413 -35.33 5.27 14.88
N SER A 414 -35.88 6.45 14.62
CA SER A 414 -37.10 6.96 15.27
C SER A 414 -38.34 6.12 14.90
N GLU A 415 -39.26 5.99 15.86
CA GLU A 415 -40.52 5.23 15.72
C GLU A 415 -41.31 5.57 14.43
N PRO A 416 -41.51 6.84 14.04
CA PRO A 416 -42.26 7.17 12.83
C PRO A 416 -41.59 6.64 11.56
N VAL A 417 -40.26 6.71 11.47
CA VAL A 417 -39.50 6.27 10.28
C VAL A 417 -39.57 4.75 10.14
N LYS A 418 -39.39 3.99 11.23
CA LYS A 418 -39.57 2.53 11.24
C LYS A 418 -40.96 2.12 10.75
N LYS A 419 -42.01 2.76 11.29
CA LYS A 419 -43.40 2.49 10.92
C LYS A 419 -43.69 2.79 9.44
N GLN A 420 -43.09 3.85 8.88
CA GLN A 420 -43.19 4.14 7.45
C GLN A 420 -42.38 3.16 6.58
N MET A 421 -41.22 2.68 7.05
CA MET A 421 -40.45 1.64 6.35
C MET A 421 -41.20 0.29 6.31
N GLU A 422 -41.93 -0.07 7.36
CA GLU A 422 -42.81 -1.26 7.34
C GLU A 422 -44.01 -1.07 6.40
N GLY A 423 -44.64 0.11 6.40
CA GLY A 423 -45.67 0.48 5.43
C GLY A 423 -45.17 0.37 3.98
N ALA A 424 -43.99 0.93 3.70
CA ALA A 424 -43.36 0.86 2.39
C ALA A 424 -43.00 -0.58 1.98
N LYS A 425 -42.52 -1.42 2.91
CA LYS A 425 -42.32 -2.86 2.65
C LYS A 425 -43.62 -3.58 2.31
N ARG A 426 -44.73 -3.25 2.99
CA ARG A 426 -46.05 -3.85 2.70
C ARG A 426 -46.53 -3.45 1.30
N VAL A 427 -46.43 -2.17 0.94
CA VAL A 427 -46.78 -1.68 -0.41
C VAL A 427 -45.86 -2.28 -1.48
N ALA A 428 -44.57 -2.49 -1.19
CA ALA A 428 -43.64 -3.18 -2.10
C ALA A 428 -44.00 -4.66 -2.29
N ALA A 429 -44.47 -5.35 -1.24
CA ALA A 429 -44.99 -6.72 -1.35
C ALA A 429 -46.31 -6.76 -2.16
N GLU A 430 -47.24 -5.86 -1.87
CA GLU A 430 -48.49 -5.71 -2.64
C GLU A 430 -48.20 -5.42 -4.13
N ALA A 431 -47.21 -4.56 -4.44
CA ALA A 431 -46.77 -4.28 -5.80
C ALA A 431 -46.06 -5.47 -6.48
N SER A 432 -45.29 -6.26 -5.73
CA SER A 432 -44.70 -7.52 -6.20
C SER A 432 -45.78 -8.52 -6.59
N ASP A 433 -46.80 -8.72 -5.74
CA ASP A 433 -47.95 -9.58 -6.03
C ASP A 433 -48.76 -9.12 -7.24
N TRP A 434 -48.93 -7.79 -7.41
CA TRP A 434 -49.54 -7.25 -8.62
C TRP A 434 -48.69 -7.47 -9.87
N ASN A 435 -47.37 -7.33 -9.77
CA ASN A 435 -46.47 -7.62 -10.90
C ASN A 435 -46.50 -9.12 -11.27
N ASN A 436 -46.50 -10.02 -10.28
CA ASN A 436 -46.65 -11.46 -10.47
C ASN A 436 -47.98 -11.81 -11.16
N LYS A 437 -49.09 -11.17 -10.76
CA LYS A 437 -50.41 -11.31 -11.42
C LYS A 437 -50.38 -10.80 -12.86
N VAL A 438 -49.78 -9.63 -13.11
CA VAL A 438 -49.61 -9.06 -14.45
C VAL A 438 -48.73 -9.95 -15.34
N GLU A 439 -47.68 -10.57 -14.79
CA GLU A 439 -46.85 -11.52 -15.54
C GLU A 439 -47.59 -12.84 -15.85
N GLY A 440 -48.42 -13.32 -14.91
CA GLY A 440 -49.32 -14.46 -15.15
C GLY A 440 -50.33 -14.18 -16.27
N VAL A 441 -50.96 -13.00 -16.27
CA VAL A 441 -51.86 -12.55 -17.35
C VAL A 441 -51.11 -12.35 -18.67
N LYS A 442 -49.88 -11.82 -18.66
CA LYS A 442 -49.03 -11.76 -19.86
C LYS A 442 -48.74 -13.14 -20.44
N LYS A 443 -48.45 -14.15 -19.60
CA LYS A 443 -48.24 -15.53 -20.06
C LYS A 443 -49.49 -16.11 -20.72
N GLN A 444 -50.69 -15.86 -20.17
CA GLN A 444 -51.95 -16.24 -20.82
C GLN A 444 -52.18 -15.49 -22.15
N ILE A 445 -51.83 -14.20 -22.23
CA ILE A 445 -51.93 -13.41 -23.47
C ILE A 445 -50.96 -13.91 -24.54
N GLU A 446 -49.71 -14.24 -24.21
CA GLU A 446 -48.78 -14.81 -25.20
C GLU A 446 -49.21 -16.23 -25.61
N GLN A 447 -49.72 -17.07 -24.70
CA GLN A 447 -50.30 -18.37 -25.06
C GLN A 447 -51.50 -18.22 -26.02
N HIS A 448 -52.36 -17.21 -25.83
CA HIS A 448 -53.43 -16.89 -26.77
C HIS A 448 -52.92 -16.31 -28.10
N LYS A 449 -51.84 -15.52 -28.10
CA LYS A 449 -51.19 -15.05 -29.34
C LYS A 449 -50.53 -16.19 -30.10
N GLU A 450 -49.91 -17.17 -29.43
CA GLU A 450 -49.36 -18.37 -30.07
C GLU A 450 -50.47 -19.25 -30.65
N ALA A 451 -51.58 -19.43 -29.94
CA ALA A 451 -52.76 -20.13 -30.45
C ALA A 451 -53.44 -19.40 -31.64
N VAL A 452 -53.43 -18.07 -31.67
CA VAL A 452 -53.92 -17.28 -32.82
C VAL A 452 -52.90 -17.32 -33.98
N ARG A 453 -51.59 -17.29 -33.71
CA ARG A 453 -50.55 -17.41 -34.73
C ARG A 453 -50.52 -18.78 -35.40
N SER A 454 -50.78 -19.87 -34.67
CA SER A 454 -50.88 -21.21 -35.27
C SER A 454 -52.14 -21.40 -36.13
N ILE A 455 -53.16 -20.54 -35.96
CA ILE A 455 -54.35 -20.48 -36.83
C ILE A 455 -54.10 -19.60 -38.09
N ILE A 456 -53.10 -18.70 -38.06
CA ILE A 456 -52.76 -17.78 -39.17
C ILE A 456 -51.55 -18.27 -40.00
N ALA A 457 -50.75 -19.20 -39.45
CA ALA A 457 -49.61 -19.82 -40.13
C ALA A 457 -50.00 -20.38 -41.52
N GLY A 458 -49.17 -20.12 -42.54
CA GLY A 458 -49.44 -20.45 -43.94
C GLY A 458 -50.08 -19.33 -44.79
N GLN A 459 -50.64 -18.26 -44.20
CA GLN A 459 -51.20 -17.16 -45.02
C GLN A 459 -50.09 -16.35 -45.74
N ASP A 460 -49.05 -15.95 -45.00
CA ASP A 460 -47.92 -15.16 -45.54
C ASP A 460 -47.01 -16.03 -46.43
N GLU A 461 -46.87 -17.31 -46.10
CA GLU A 461 -45.99 -18.28 -46.79
C GLU A 461 -46.58 -18.80 -48.11
N ARG A 462 -47.85 -18.50 -48.40
CA ARG A 462 -48.60 -18.97 -49.57
C ARG A 462 -47.90 -18.71 -50.91
N LEU A 463 -47.14 -17.63 -51.03
CA LEU A 463 -46.40 -17.29 -52.25
C LEU A 463 -45.14 -18.15 -52.47
N ASN A 464 -44.57 -18.73 -51.41
CA ASN A 464 -43.39 -19.60 -51.49
C ASN A 464 -43.73 -20.89 -52.25
N TRP A 465 -44.96 -21.40 -52.13
CA TRP A 465 -45.41 -22.58 -52.87
C TRP A 465 -45.36 -22.38 -54.39
N ILE A 466 -45.63 -21.16 -54.88
CA ILE A 466 -45.55 -20.83 -56.30
C ILE A 466 -44.09 -20.86 -56.78
N GLN A 467 -43.17 -20.26 -56.01
CA GLN A 467 -41.74 -20.25 -56.34
C GLN A 467 -41.14 -21.66 -56.30
N PHE A 468 -41.52 -22.46 -55.30
CA PHE A 468 -41.10 -23.86 -55.20
C PHE A 468 -41.60 -24.71 -56.38
N ASN A 469 -42.86 -24.58 -56.78
CA ASN A 469 -43.38 -25.28 -57.96
C ASN A 469 -42.70 -24.83 -59.27
N GLN A 470 -42.35 -23.54 -59.40
CA GLN A 470 -41.55 -23.05 -60.54
C GLN A 470 -40.14 -23.65 -60.56
N PHE A 471 -39.52 -23.83 -59.39
CA PHE A 471 -38.22 -24.50 -59.28
C PHE A 471 -38.29 -25.98 -59.72
N ILE A 472 -39.27 -26.76 -59.23
CA ILE A 472 -39.43 -28.17 -59.62
C ILE A 472 -39.69 -28.30 -61.12
N ASN A 473 -40.62 -27.53 -61.69
CA ASN A 473 -40.91 -27.54 -63.13
C ASN A 473 -39.74 -27.06 -64.02
N ARG A 474 -38.76 -26.35 -63.46
CA ARG A 474 -37.51 -26.00 -64.15
C ARG A 474 -36.48 -27.13 -64.10
N ALA A 475 -36.47 -27.91 -63.02
CA ALA A 475 -35.51 -28.99 -62.80
C ALA A 475 -35.90 -30.30 -63.49
N LEU A 476 -37.19 -30.65 -63.56
CA LEU A 476 -37.64 -31.84 -64.30
C LEU A 476 -37.13 -31.81 -65.75
N PRO A 477 -36.64 -32.93 -66.30
CA PRO A 477 -36.11 -32.99 -67.66
C PRO A 477 -37.22 -32.73 -68.67
N LYS A 478 -36.92 -31.90 -69.66
CA LYS A 478 -37.85 -31.49 -70.72
C LYS A 478 -37.66 -32.33 -71.98
N PRO A 479 -38.75 -32.74 -72.64
CA PRO A 479 -38.71 -33.37 -73.96
C PRO A 479 -38.02 -32.52 -75.05
N ASP A 480 -37.98 -31.19 -74.89
CA ASP A 480 -37.25 -30.29 -75.80
C ASP A 480 -35.71 -30.38 -75.68
N LEU A 481 -35.20 -31.22 -74.77
CA LEU A 481 -33.78 -31.46 -74.46
C LEU A 481 -33.04 -30.22 -73.93
N SER A 482 -33.71 -29.08 -73.73
CA SER A 482 -33.09 -27.79 -73.42
C SER A 482 -32.42 -27.73 -72.05
N ASN A 483 -32.89 -28.54 -71.09
CA ASN A 483 -32.41 -28.58 -69.72
C ASN A 483 -31.81 -29.96 -69.32
N LEU A 484 -31.23 -30.71 -70.25
CA LEU A 484 -30.36 -31.84 -69.87
C LEU A 484 -29.02 -31.34 -69.26
N ASN A 485 -28.31 -32.21 -68.54
CA ASN A 485 -26.98 -31.90 -68.03
C ASN A 485 -25.87 -32.17 -69.05
N LYS A 486 -24.92 -31.22 -69.17
CA LYS A 486 -23.76 -31.25 -70.09
C LYS A 486 -22.47 -31.68 -69.39
N GLU A 487 -22.46 -31.69 -68.07
CA GLU A 487 -21.30 -32.11 -67.28
C GLU A 487 -21.22 -33.64 -67.17
N LYS A 488 -19.99 -34.16 -67.06
CA LYS A 488 -19.72 -35.60 -66.97
C LYS A 488 -19.67 -36.04 -65.52
N THR A 489 -20.69 -36.77 -65.08
CA THR A 489 -20.84 -37.20 -63.69
C THR A 489 -20.80 -38.73 -63.56
N PRO A 490 -20.72 -39.30 -62.35
CA PRO A 490 -20.97 -40.72 -62.12
C PRO A 490 -22.39 -41.15 -62.58
N PRO A 491 -22.71 -42.47 -62.65
CA PRO A 491 -21.82 -43.61 -62.46
C PRO A 491 -20.96 -43.94 -63.69
N ASP A 492 -21.35 -43.51 -64.89
CA ASP A 492 -20.79 -43.97 -66.16
C ASP A 492 -19.81 -42.99 -66.86
N GLY A 493 -19.56 -41.82 -66.26
CA GLY A 493 -18.63 -40.81 -66.80
C GLY A 493 -19.12 -40.05 -68.04
N ARG A 494 -20.38 -40.20 -68.44
CA ARG A 494 -21.00 -39.43 -69.54
C ARG A 494 -21.95 -38.35 -69.01
N SER A 495 -22.24 -37.35 -69.83
CA SER A 495 -23.26 -36.34 -69.56
C SER A 495 -24.65 -36.79 -69.99
N ALA A 496 -25.70 -36.21 -69.40
CA ALA A 496 -27.08 -36.52 -69.77
C ALA A 496 -27.39 -36.11 -71.24
N VAL A 497 -26.69 -35.11 -71.79
CA VAL A 497 -26.75 -34.74 -73.21
C VAL A 497 -26.10 -35.80 -74.10
N GLU A 498 -24.94 -36.36 -73.72
CA GLU A 498 -24.30 -37.45 -74.47
C GLU A 498 -25.12 -38.76 -74.47
N LEU A 499 -25.98 -38.94 -73.46
CA LEU A 499 -26.87 -40.11 -73.33
C LEU A 499 -28.20 -39.91 -74.09
N PHE A 500 -28.96 -38.86 -73.74
CA PHE A 500 -30.38 -38.77 -74.08
C PHE A 500 -30.70 -37.72 -75.15
N ALA A 501 -29.74 -36.89 -75.59
CA ALA A 501 -29.97 -35.93 -76.67
C ALA A 501 -29.80 -36.56 -78.08
N ASN A 502 -30.22 -37.82 -78.24
CA ASN A 502 -30.00 -38.67 -79.40
C ASN A 502 -30.95 -38.32 -80.59
N TYR A 503 -31.10 -39.20 -81.60
CA TYR A 503 -32.06 -38.99 -82.69
C TYR A 503 -33.49 -39.35 -82.30
N ASN A 504 -33.68 -40.51 -81.67
CA ASN A 504 -34.98 -41.06 -81.28
C ASN A 504 -35.73 -40.13 -80.30
N ALA A 505 -35.08 -39.63 -79.25
CA ALA A 505 -35.64 -38.67 -78.31
C ALA A 505 -36.18 -37.40 -78.99
N LYS A 506 -35.57 -36.97 -80.10
CA LYS A 506 -36.05 -35.84 -80.92
C LYS A 506 -37.26 -36.20 -81.80
N GLN A 507 -37.50 -37.48 -82.08
CA GLN A 507 -38.73 -37.96 -82.72
C GLN A 507 -39.81 -38.22 -81.67
N ALA A 508 -39.47 -38.80 -80.51
CA ALA A 508 -40.35 -38.96 -79.35
C ALA A 508 -40.95 -37.61 -78.92
N TYR A 509 -40.14 -36.55 -78.83
CA TYR A 509 -40.68 -35.21 -78.54
C TYR A 509 -41.62 -34.67 -79.64
N LYS A 510 -41.29 -34.85 -80.92
CA LYS A 510 -42.21 -34.48 -82.01
C LYS A 510 -43.51 -35.29 -81.96
N ARG A 511 -43.44 -36.54 -81.54
CA ARG A 511 -44.58 -37.45 -81.38
C ARG A 511 -45.50 -36.96 -80.27
N LEU A 512 -44.94 -36.68 -79.08
CA LEU A 512 -45.65 -36.03 -77.98
C LEU A 512 -46.34 -34.72 -78.43
N LEU A 513 -45.63 -33.87 -79.20
CA LEU A 513 -46.21 -32.64 -79.74
C LEU A 513 -47.34 -32.88 -80.77
N ALA A 514 -47.29 -33.96 -81.55
CA ALA A 514 -48.35 -34.32 -82.49
C ALA A 514 -49.59 -34.85 -81.76
N GLU A 515 -49.41 -35.60 -80.67
CA GLU A 515 -50.49 -36.13 -79.86
C GLU A 515 -51.15 -35.06 -78.99
N GLN A 516 -50.39 -34.19 -78.34
CA GLN A 516 -50.91 -33.02 -77.62
C GLN A 516 -51.68 -32.04 -78.51
N ARG A 517 -51.43 -32.05 -79.83
CA ARG A 517 -52.17 -31.27 -80.84
C ARG A 517 -53.34 -32.02 -81.47
N GLY A 518 -53.53 -33.30 -81.15
CA GLY A 518 -54.53 -34.17 -81.78
C GLY A 518 -54.24 -34.53 -83.24
N THR A 519 -53.07 -34.15 -83.78
CA THR A 519 -52.69 -34.35 -85.20
C THR A 519 -51.95 -35.67 -85.45
N ALA A 520 -51.91 -36.57 -84.47
CA ALA A 520 -51.30 -37.88 -84.56
C ALA A 520 -52.16 -38.88 -85.36
N GLU A 521 -51.58 -39.50 -86.40
CA GLU A 521 -52.27 -40.48 -87.24
C GLU A 521 -52.65 -41.75 -86.45
N ALA A 522 -53.83 -42.30 -86.75
CA ALA A 522 -54.43 -43.39 -85.96
C ALA A 522 -53.63 -44.70 -85.99
N LYS A 523 -52.87 -44.95 -87.08
CA LYS A 523 -52.00 -46.14 -87.23
C LYS A 523 -50.83 -46.13 -86.22
N ASP A 524 -50.39 -44.94 -85.83
CA ASP A 524 -49.22 -44.74 -84.96
C ASP A 524 -49.62 -44.68 -83.48
N LYS A 525 -50.87 -44.99 -83.11
CA LYS A 525 -51.39 -44.96 -81.73
C LYS A 525 -51.50 -46.35 -81.10
N ILE A 526 -50.82 -47.32 -81.71
CA ILE A 526 -50.85 -48.76 -81.36
C ILE A 526 -49.46 -49.21 -80.88
N ASP A 527 -48.46 -48.35 -81.03
CA ASP A 527 -47.03 -48.61 -80.84
C ASP A 527 -46.52 -47.56 -79.85
N GLU A 528 -46.23 -47.98 -78.62
CA GLU A 528 -45.85 -47.10 -77.50
C GLU A 528 -44.31 -47.06 -77.28
N ASP A 529 -43.53 -47.84 -78.03
CA ASP A 529 -42.06 -47.97 -77.95
C ASP A 529 -41.31 -46.62 -78.10
N TRP A 530 -41.96 -45.55 -78.56
CA TRP A 530 -41.37 -44.20 -78.62
C TRP A 530 -41.32 -43.49 -77.25
N LEU A 531 -42.05 -43.99 -76.24
CA LEU A 531 -42.00 -43.48 -74.87
C LEU A 531 -40.68 -43.85 -74.17
N ASP A 532 -40.05 -44.95 -74.57
CA ASP A 532 -38.77 -45.45 -74.06
C ASP A 532 -37.59 -44.49 -74.31
N ASP A 533 -37.68 -43.65 -75.34
CA ASP A 533 -36.72 -42.59 -75.68
C ASP A 533 -37.22 -41.19 -75.24
N LEU A 534 -38.38 -41.09 -74.57
CA LEU A 534 -38.97 -39.80 -74.20
C LEU A 534 -38.34 -39.22 -72.93
N VAL A 535 -37.61 -38.11 -73.10
CA VAL A 535 -36.98 -37.33 -72.02
C VAL A 535 -38.03 -36.57 -71.21
N GLN A 536 -38.80 -37.29 -70.38
CA GLN A 536 -39.87 -36.76 -69.52
C GLN A 536 -39.92 -37.49 -68.17
N VAL A 537 -40.31 -36.77 -67.13
CA VAL A 537 -40.68 -37.34 -65.81
C VAL A 537 -41.99 -36.71 -65.36
N ASN A 538 -42.94 -37.54 -64.99
CA ASN A 538 -44.27 -37.14 -64.53
C ASN A 538 -44.30 -37.15 -63.01
N VAL A 539 -44.52 -36.01 -62.37
CA VAL A 539 -44.63 -35.92 -60.90
C VAL A 539 -46.08 -36.14 -60.47
N GLU A 540 -46.29 -37.12 -59.60
CA GLU A 540 -47.60 -37.49 -59.05
C GLU A 540 -47.90 -36.73 -57.76
N SER A 541 -46.89 -36.58 -56.90
CA SER A 541 -47.05 -36.00 -55.56
C SER A 541 -45.76 -35.39 -55.03
N ILE A 542 -45.91 -34.39 -54.16
CA ILE A 542 -44.81 -33.76 -53.44
C ILE A 542 -45.23 -33.60 -51.97
N PHE A 543 -44.41 -34.08 -51.05
CA PHE A 543 -44.64 -34.00 -49.61
C PHE A 543 -43.54 -33.15 -48.96
N CYS A 544 -43.91 -32.23 -48.06
CA CYS A 544 -42.98 -31.33 -47.37
C CYS A 544 -43.12 -31.48 -45.86
N VAL A 545 -42.00 -31.64 -45.16
CA VAL A 545 -41.93 -31.75 -43.69
C VAL A 545 -40.86 -30.78 -43.18
N TRP A 546 -41.20 -29.96 -42.19
CA TRP A 546 -40.23 -29.05 -41.56
C TRP A 546 -39.38 -29.80 -40.52
N SER A 547 -38.06 -29.72 -40.64
CA SER A 547 -37.11 -30.21 -39.63
C SER A 547 -36.44 -29.05 -38.89
N SER A 548 -36.37 -29.19 -37.57
CA SER A 548 -35.57 -28.32 -36.70
C SER A 548 -34.08 -28.69 -36.65
N ASN A 549 -33.66 -29.75 -37.35
CA ASN A 549 -32.26 -30.18 -37.49
C ASN A 549 -32.08 -31.00 -38.79
N LEU A 550 -31.53 -30.37 -39.85
CA LEU A 550 -31.26 -31.07 -41.11
C LEU A 550 -30.03 -32.00 -41.04
N ALA A 551 -29.06 -31.70 -40.17
CA ALA A 551 -27.86 -32.52 -40.01
C ALA A 551 -28.19 -33.93 -39.47
N ASP A 552 -29.23 -34.05 -38.65
CA ASP A 552 -29.76 -35.34 -38.16
C ASP A 552 -30.46 -36.16 -39.27
N PHE A 553 -31.18 -35.52 -40.18
CA PHE A 553 -31.74 -36.21 -41.35
C PHE A 553 -30.64 -36.79 -42.25
N HIS A 554 -29.58 -36.00 -42.49
CA HIS A 554 -28.43 -36.43 -43.29
C HIS A 554 -27.53 -37.46 -42.59
N SER A 555 -27.38 -37.39 -41.26
CA SER A 555 -26.61 -38.41 -40.51
C SER A 555 -27.30 -39.78 -40.55
N LYS A 556 -28.63 -39.81 -40.46
CA LYS A 556 -29.43 -41.03 -40.62
C LYS A 556 -29.38 -41.59 -42.04
N LEU A 557 -29.44 -40.73 -43.08
CA LEU A 557 -29.27 -41.16 -44.47
C LEU A 557 -27.94 -41.90 -44.71
N LYS A 558 -26.86 -41.59 -43.99
CA LYS A 558 -25.58 -42.33 -44.08
C LYS A 558 -25.67 -43.78 -43.58
N GLY A 559 -26.69 -44.14 -42.81
CA GLY A 559 -27.01 -45.54 -42.48
C GLY A 559 -27.57 -46.30 -43.67
N GLU A 560 -28.45 -45.66 -44.44
CA GLU A 560 -29.06 -46.20 -45.66
C GLU A 560 -28.09 -46.14 -46.85
N ARG A 561 -27.09 -47.03 -46.83
CA ARG A 561 -25.96 -47.07 -47.78
C ARG A 561 -26.37 -46.95 -49.25
N GLU A 562 -27.46 -47.58 -49.68
CA GLU A 562 -27.94 -47.47 -51.06
C GLU A 562 -28.49 -46.07 -51.39
N ALA A 563 -29.35 -45.51 -50.54
CA ALA A 563 -29.89 -44.17 -50.73
C ALA A 563 -28.77 -43.12 -50.71
N PHE A 564 -27.82 -43.25 -49.79
CA PHE A 564 -26.67 -42.34 -49.71
C PHE A 564 -25.78 -42.40 -50.96
N ALA A 565 -25.52 -43.59 -51.50
CA ALA A 565 -24.76 -43.77 -52.73
C ALA A 565 -25.47 -43.22 -53.99
N ARG A 566 -26.80 -43.01 -53.93
CA ARG A 566 -27.63 -42.42 -55.00
C ARG A 566 -27.72 -40.88 -54.95
N MET A 567 -27.08 -40.23 -53.97
CA MET A 567 -26.93 -38.77 -53.91
C MET A 567 -25.90 -38.27 -54.94
N SER A 568 -25.95 -36.98 -55.31
CA SER A 568 -24.90 -36.39 -56.16
C SER A 568 -23.52 -36.43 -55.47
N ALA A 569 -22.44 -36.51 -56.25
CA ALA A 569 -21.08 -36.63 -55.69
C ALA A 569 -20.66 -35.41 -54.83
N LYS A 570 -21.30 -34.25 -55.05
CA LYS A 570 -21.18 -33.05 -54.22
C LYS A 570 -21.87 -33.26 -52.87
N ASP A 571 -23.13 -33.67 -52.90
CA ASP A 571 -24.00 -33.74 -51.73
C ASP A 571 -23.64 -34.89 -50.77
N GLN A 572 -22.87 -35.90 -51.22
CA GLN A 572 -22.30 -36.93 -50.34
C GLN A 572 -21.18 -36.40 -49.42
N GLN A 573 -20.53 -35.29 -49.78
CA GLN A 573 -19.34 -34.78 -49.08
C GLN A 573 -19.66 -33.77 -47.97
N THR A 574 -20.77 -33.04 -48.10
CA THR A 574 -21.16 -31.97 -47.17
C THR A 574 -22.49 -32.32 -46.47
N PRO A 575 -22.66 -32.04 -45.17
CA PRO A 575 -23.96 -32.13 -44.51
C PRO A 575 -24.75 -30.80 -44.59
N PRO A 576 -26.09 -30.82 -44.65
CA PRO A 576 -26.90 -29.64 -44.41
C PRO A 576 -26.86 -29.20 -42.95
N GLU A 577 -26.74 -27.90 -42.71
CA GLU A 577 -26.77 -27.29 -41.39
C GLU A 577 -28.12 -26.63 -41.10
N GLY A 578 -28.44 -26.45 -39.81
CA GLY A 578 -29.59 -25.64 -39.37
C GLY A 578 -30.97 -26.31 -39.49
N LYS A 579 -31.99 -25.47 -39.67
CA LYS A 579 -33.42 -25.84 -39.78
C LYS A 579 -33.88 -25.65 -41.23
N GLY A 580 -34.81 -26.47 -41.70
CA GLY A 580 -35.34 -26.32 -43.05
C GLY A 580 -36.39 -27.35 -43.43
N TRP A 581 -36.93 -27.21 -44.64
CA TRP A 581 -37.87 -28.16 -45.22
C TRP A 581 -37.15 -29.37 -45.82
N VAL A 582 -37.56 -30.57 -45.43
CA VAL A 582 -37.30 -31.81 -46.16
C VAL A 582 -38.44 -32.00 -47.14
N VAL A 583 -38.14 -32.31 -48.41
CA VAL A 583 -39.14 -32.44 -49.47
C VAL A 583 -38.95 -33.75 -50.22
N GLU A 584 -40.01 -34.55 -50.30
CA GLU A 584 -40.09 -35.82 -51.01
C GLU A 584 -40.91 -35.63 -52.29
N ILE A 585 -40.32 -35.90 -53.45
CA ILE A 585 -40.98 -35.80 -54.77
C ILE A 585 -41.15 -37.22 -55.31
N ARG A 586 -42.34 -37.54 -55.81
CA ARG A 586 -42.67 -38.86 -56.37
C ARG A 586 -43.23 -38.74 -57.77
N GLY A 587 -42.91 -39.70 -58.61
CA GLY A 587 -43.25 -39.68 -60.02
C GLY A 587 -42.63 -40.84 -60.79
N TYR A 588 -43.00 -40.93 -62.06
CA TYR A 588 -42.62 -42.01 -62.97
C TYR A 588 -42.06 -41.47 -64.29
N THR A 589 -41.42 -42.36 -65.03
CA THR A 589 -40.93 -42.14 -66.40
C THR A 589 -41.03 -43.45 -67.17
N TYR A 590 -41.15 -43.37 -68.49
CA TYR A 590 -41.15 -44.52 -69.38
C TYR A 590 -39.76 -44.79 -69.98
N HIS A 591 -38.77 -43.92 -69.75
CA HIS A 591 -37.48 -43.99 -70.44
C HIS A 591 -36.68 -45.26 -70.06
N ASP A 592 -36.30 -46.05 -71.06
CA ASP A 592 -35.63 -47.36 -70.95
C ASP A 592 -34.41 -47.39 -70.00
N ASN A 593 -33.62 -46.32 -70.01
CA ASN A 593 -32.41 -46.14 -69.24
C ASN A 593 -32.69 -45.96 -67.73
N GLY A 594 -33.96 -45.86 -67.32
CA GLY A 594 -34.44 -46.07 -65.95
C GLY A 594 -33.65 -45.31 -64.89
N PHE A 595 -32.99 -46.03 -63.99
CA PHE A 595 -32.15 -45.45 -62.93
C PHE A 595 -31.09 -44.46 -63.47
N VAL A 596 -30.44 -44.78 -64.59
CA VAL A 596 -29.42 -43.91 -65.18
C VAL A 596 -30.06 -42.63 -65.70
N PHE A 597 -31.23 -42.71 -66.34
CA PHE A 597 -32.00 -41.54 -66.75
C PHE A 597 -32.42 -40.69 -65.54
N VAL A 598 -33.07 -41.27 -64.52
CA VAL A 598 -33.54 -40.52 -63.35
C VAL A 598 -32.39 -39.85 -62.60
N ASN A 599 -31.25 -40.53 -62.42
CA ASN A 599 -30.07 -39.93 -61.77
C ASN A 599 -29.51 -38.75 -62.59
N LYS A 600 -29.23 -38.97 -63.89
CA LYS A 600 -28.59 -37.98 -64.78
C LYS A 600 -29.49 -36.80 -65.15
N ALA A 601 -30.79 -37.01 -65.23
CA ALA A 601 -31.76 -36.05 -65.78
C ALA A 601 -32.65 -35.41 -64.69
N VAL A 602 -32.76 -35.99 -63.50
CA VAL A 602 -33.55 -35.44 -62.37
C VAL A 602 -32.65 -35.05 -61.19
N VAL A 603 -31.85 -35.97 -60.66
CA VAL A 603 -31.03 -35.73 -59.44
C VAL A 603 -30.00 -34.63 -59.71
N GLU A 604 -29.19 -34.80 -60.76
CA GLU A 604 -28.20 -33.80 -61.19
C GLU A 604 -28.85 -32.45 -61.57
N ASN A 605 -30.08 -32.48 -62.09
CA ASN A 605 -30.81 -31.26 -62.41
C ASN A 605 -31.29 -30.52 -61.15
N LEU A 606 -31.85 -31.21 -60.17
CA LEU A 606 -32.26 -30.63 -58.89
C LEU A 606 -31.05 -30.09 -58.10
N ALA A 607 -29.90 -30.77 -58.17
CA ALA A 607 -28.68 -30.38 -57.45
C ALA A 607 -27.94 -29.18 -58.06
N ARG A 608 -28.10 -28.93 -59.37
CA ARG A 608 -27.44 -27.81 -60.08
C ARG A 608 -28.29 -26.54 -60.21
N PHE A 609 -29.62 -26.63 -60.13
CA PHE A 609 -30.48 -25.45 -60.29
C PHE A 609 -30.64 -24.69 -58.96
N PRO A 610 -30.45 -23.36 -58.92
CA PRO A 610 -30.78 -22.55 -57.74
C PRO A 610 -32.29 -22.30 -57.65
N ILE A 611 -32.79 -22.04 -56.44
CA ILE A 611 -34.17 -21.57 -56.23
C ILE A 611 -34.18 -20.07 -56.50
N ILE A 612 -34.83 -19.64 -57.58
CA ILE A 612 -34.91 -18.21 -57.93
C ILE A 612 -36.02 -17.56 -57.09
N VAL A 613 -35.62 -17.03 -55.95
CA VAL A 613 -36.44 -16.13 -55.14
C VAL A 613 -36.32 -14.71 -55.70
N ARG A 614 -37.45 -14.01 -55.86
CA ARG A 614 -37.44 -12.58 -56.21
C ARG A 614 -36.92 -11.78 -55.03
N PRO A 615 -36.04 -10.78 -55.21
CA PRO A 615 -35.74 -9.84 -54.14
C PRO A 615 -37.03 -9.13 -53.71
N GLU A 616 -37.22 -8.97 -52.41
CA GLU A 616 -38.32 -8.16 -51.88
C GLU A 616 -38.13 -6.68 -52.30
N PRO A 617 -39.22 -5.94 -52.57
CA PRO A 617 -39.12 -4.52 -52.87
C PRO A 617 -38.60 -3.75 -51.65
N ALA A 618 -37.58 -2.91 -51.85
CA ALA A 618 -36.98 -2.12 -50.78
C ALA A 618 -38.02 -1.18 -50.13
N ALA A 619 -38.11 -1.21 -48.80
CA ALA A 619 -39.12 -0.49 -48.01
C ALA A 619 -38.71 0.98 -47.72
N ASP A 620 -38.47 1.77 -48.77
CA ASP A 620 -38.10 3.20 -48.65
C ASP A 620 -39.32 4.14 -48.71
N GLY A 621 -39.89 4.41 -47.53
CA GLY A 621 -40.74 5.58 -47.22
C GLY A 621 -42.17 5.63 -47.78
N PRO A 622 -42.92 6.72 -47.52
CA PRO A 622 -42.70 7.79 -46.54
C PRO A 622 -43.71 7.76 -45.36
N ALA A 623 -43.49 8.57 -44.32
CA ALA A 623 -44.41 8.67 -43.19
C ALA A 623 -45.67 9.53 -43.51
N PRO A 624 -46.88 9.12 -43.08
CA PRO A 624 -48.10 9.92 -43.26
C PRO A 624 -48.22 11.01 -42.19
N ALA A 625 -48.58 12.22 -42.61
CA ALA A 625 -48.77 13.37 -41.72
C ALA A 625 -50.23 13.85 -41.67
N GLY A 626 -50.79 13.84 -40.46
CA GLY A 626 -51.82 14.79 -40.00
C GLY A 626 -53.26 14.60 -40.46
N THR A 627 -54.17 14.46 -39.49
CA THR A 627 -55.48 15.13 -39.56
C THR A 627 -55.94 15.50 -38.14
N GLN A 628 -55.96 16.80 -37.85
CA GLN A 628 -56.78 17.38 -36.76
C GLN A 628 -58.05 17.97 -37.38
N PRO A 629 -59.11 18.11 -36.59
CA PRO A 629 -60.07 19.19 -36.77
C PRO A 629 -60.16 20.10 -35.52
N ALA A 630 -60.18 21.41 -35.79
CA ALA A 630 -60.77 22.53 -35.02
C ALA A 630 -60.70 22.55 -33.47
N GLY A 631 -60.31 23.71 -32.93
CA GLY A 631 -60.57 24.10 -31.55
C GLY A 631 -61.42 25.38 -31.49
N ASP A 632 -62.06 25.62 -30.34
CA ASP A 632 -62.74 26.89 -30.02
C ASP A 632 -61.81 27.87 -29.30
N ALA A 633 -62.04 29.17 -29.49
CA ALA A 633 -61.27 30.24 -28.85
C ALA A 633 -62.14 31.42 -28.43
N ALA A 634 -62.05 31.83 -27.16
CA ALA A 634 -62.69 33.03 -26.64
C ALA A 634 -61.76 33.79 -25.67
N LYS A 635 -61.73 35.12 -25.84
CA LYS A 635 -60.95 36.16 -25.12
C LYS A 635 -60.98 36.01 -23.59
N ALA A 636 -59.88 36.20 -22.83
CA ALA A 636 -59.03 37.40 -22.64
C ALA A 636 -59.75 38.50 -21.80
N PRO A 637 -59.06 39.48 -21.13
CA PRO A 637 -57.66 39.90 -21.26
C PRO A 637 -56.86 39.98 -19.92
N ALA A 638 -55.69 40.64 -19.96
CA ALA A 638 -54.80 40.92 -18.82
C ALA A 638 -55.09 42.29 -18.17
N ASP A 639 -54.45 42.59 -17.02
CA ASP A 639 -53.48 43.70 -16.93
C ASP A 639 -52.62 43.66 -15.63
N ALA A 640 -51.71 44.63 -15.50
CA ALA A 640 -50.92 45.08 -14.33
C ALA A 640 -49.68 44.24 -13.89
N SER A 641 -48.59 44.84 -13.37
CA SER A 641 -47.68 45.91 -13.89
C SER A 641 -46.71 46.34 -12.77
N ALA A 642 -45.40 46.43 -13.07
CA ALA A 642 -44.34 47.00 -12.20
C ALA A 642 -44.09 46.24 -10.85
N THR A 643 -42.98 46.41 -10.11
CA THR A 643 -41.85 47.38 -10.20
C THR A 643 -40.51 46.75 -9.74
N GLN A 644 -39.37 47.25 -10.22
CA GLN A 644 -38.00 47.10 -9.66
C GLN A 644 -37.65 48.33 -8.76
N PRO A 645 -36.42 48.61 -8.24
CA PRO A 645 -35.10 47.94 -8.36
C PRO A 645 -34.25 47.81 -7.05
N GLY A 646 -33.07 47.18 -7.17
CA GLY A 646 -31.93 47.26 -6.23
C GLY A 646 -30.99 46.04 -6.41
N LYS A 647 -29.77 46.09 -6.96
CA LYS A 647 -28.53 46.87 -6.65
C LYS A 647 -27.92 46.55 -5.28
N ASP A 648 -26.62 46.29 -5.12
CA ASP A 648 -25.47 46.11 -6.04
C ASP A 648 -24.73 44.81 -5.62
N GLY A 649 -23.67 44.26 -6.24
CA GLY A 649 -22.81 44.57 -7.40
C GLY A 649 -21.81 43.40 -7.54
N GLY A 650 -20.92 43.35 -8.54
CA GLY A 650 -20.03 42.19 -8.69
C GLY A 650 -18.70 42.46 -9.38
N LYS A 651 -17.77 41.48 -9.33
CA LYS A 651 -16.70 41.25 -10.33
C LYS A 651 -15.78 40.03 -10.08
N ASP A 652 -15.20 39.57 -11.19
CA ASP A 652 -13.85 39.00 -11.43
C ASP A 652 -13.34 37.68 -10.74
N ALA A 653 -13.45 36.58 -11.53
CA ALA A 653 -12.35 35.72 -12.02
C ALA A 653 -11.61 34.63 -11.16
N ALA A 654 -10.93 33.72 -11.89
CA ALA A 654 -10.11 32.55 -11.51
C ALA A 654 -10.85 31.35 -10.85
N LYS A 655 -10.73 30.06 -11.23
CA LYS A 655 -9.81 29.22 -12.07
C LYS A 655 -8.53 28.67 -11.42
N ALA A 656 -8.63 27.49 -10.77
CA ALA A 656 -7.56 26.48 -10.54
C ALA A 656 -8.20 25.20 -9.90
N PRO A 657 -7.49 24.08 -9.71
CA PRO A 657 -6.73 23.27 -10.68
C PRO A 657 -7.16 21.76 -10.67
N PRO A 658 -6.71 20.91 -11.62
CA PRO A 658 -7.00 19.47 -11.63
C PRO A 658 -6.01 18.62 -10.78
N ALA A 659 -6.40 17.38 -10.48
CA ALA A 659 -5.60 16.35 -9.81
C ALA A 659 -5.89 14.95 -10.44
N PRO A 660 -5.12 13.88 -10.16
CA PRO A 660 -3.98 13.55 -11.01
C PRO A 660 -3.99 12.12 -11.58
N ALA A 661 -3.07 11.86 -12.52
CA ALA A 661 -2.79 10.52 -13.04
C ALA A 661 -1.81 9.72 -12.16
N PRO A 662 -1.66 8.42 -12.42
CA PRO A 662 -0.32 7.81 -12.42
C PRO A 662 -0.02 7.00 -13.71
N ALA A 663 1.19 7.18 -14.25
CA ALA A 663 1.95 6.12 -14.92
C ALA A 663 2.75 5.35 -13.83
N SER A 664 3.50 4.25 -14.04
CA SER A 664 4.08 3.55 -15.21
C SER A 664 4.37 2.09 -14.77
N GLY A 665 4.79 1.10 -15.56
CA GLY A 665 5.21 0.98 -16.98
C GLY A 665 6.24 -0.17 -17.11
N ASN A 666 6.68 -0.49 -18.35
CA ASN A 666 7.68 -1.54 -18.70
C ASN A 666 7.26 -3.02 -18.45
N GLN A 667 7.79 -4.04 -19.17
CA GLN A 667 8.84 -4.02 -20.22
C GLN A 667 8.65 -5.11 -21.33
N ALA A 668 9.57 -5.07 -22.31
CA ALA A 668 9.78 -5.88 -23.53
C ALA A 668 9.34 -7.38 -23.54
N ASN A 669 8.91 -7.99 -24.66
CA ASN A 669 9.54 -8.13 -26.02
C ASN A 669 10.83 -9.01 -25.95
N PRO A 670 11.26 -9.78 -27.00
CA PRO A 670 11.07 -9.67 -28.45
C PRO A 670 10.27 -10.85 -29.09
N THR A 671 10.14 -11.09 -30.41
CA THR A 671 10.88 -10.64 -31.61
C THR A 671 10.04 -10.63 -32.90
N ALA A 672 10.52 -9.90 -33.90
CA ALA A 672 10.30 -9.97 -35.35
C ALA A 672 10.50 -11.39 -35.98
N SER A 673 10.03 -11.75 -37.19
CA SER A 673 9.15 -11.12 -38.23
C SER A 673 8.72 -12.25 -39.25
N THR A 674 8.29 -12.11 -40.52
CA THR A 674 8.40 -11.05 -41.56
C THR A 674 7.38 -11.22 -42.69
N GLY A 675 6.82 -10.12 -43.21
CA GLY A 675 6.01 -10.04 -44.43
C GLY A 675 4.55 -10.50 -44.29
N GLY A 676 3.58 -9.99 -45.07
CA GLY A 676 3.64 -8.85 -45.98
C GLY A 676 2.91 -9.02 -47.31
N THR A 677 1.57 -9.02 -47.33
CA THR A 677 0.75 -8.70 -48.51
C THR A 677 -0.68 -8.31 -48.12
N ASP A 678 -1.05 -7.10 -48.53
CA ASP A 678 -2.30 -6.61 -49.16
C ASP A 678 -3.65 -7.37 -49.07
N SER A 679 -4.71 -6.63 -49.40
CA SER A 679 -6.15 -6.94 -49.37
C SER A 679 -6.75 -7.09 -47.96
N GLY A 680 -8.01 -6.71 -47.74
CA GLY A 680 -8.97 -6.09 -48.67
C GLY A 680 -10.39 -6.33 -48.17
N ASP A 681 -11.29 -5.37 -48.38
CA ASP A 681 -12.67 -5.49 -47.89
C ASP A 681 -13.36 -6.74 -48.49
N LYS A 682 -13.97 -7.54 -47.60
CA LYS A 682 -14.86 -8.64 -47.96
C LYS A 682 -16.10 -8.58 -47.10
N SER A 683 -17.06 -7.80 -47.60
CA SER A 683 -18.48 -8.05 -47.48
C SER A 683 -18.79 -9.54 -47.35
N LYS A 684 -19.33 -9.97 -46.21
CA LYS A 684 -19.96 -11.30 -46.11
C LYS A 684 -21.32 -11.27 -46.80
N GLU A 685 -21.24 -11.48 -48.11
CA GLU A 685 -22.10 -12.36 -48.90
C GLU A 685 -23.37 -12.84 -48.19
N GLY A 686 -24.54 -12.49 -48.75
CA GLY A 686 -25.80 -13.15 -48.44
C GLY A 686 -25.80 -14.58 -48.96
N ALA A 687 -25.24 -15.50 -48.18
CA ALA A 687 -24.97 -16.87 -48.60
C ALA A 687 -26.18 -17.82 -48.38
N ASN A 688 -26.62 -18.43 -49.48
CA ASN A 688 -27.14 -19.80 -49.52
C ASN A 688 -28.46 -20.14 -48.77
N THR A 689 -29.39 -19.20 -48.57
CA THR A 689 -30.76 -19.53 -48.13
C THR A 689 -31.65 -20.08 -49.26
N ASN A 690 -31.34 -19.78 -50.52
CA ASN A 690 -32.22 -20.03 -51.68
C ASN A 690 -31.60 -20.98 -52.72
N GLN A 691 -31.09 -22.12 -52.26
CA GLN A 691 -30.69 -23.25 -53.10
C GLN A 691 -31.17 -24.54 -52.45
N VAL A 692 -31.50 -25.57 -53.26
CA VAL A 692 -31.63 -26.92 -52.71
C VAL A 692 -30.24 -27.35 -52.27
N SER A 693 -30.06 -27.59 -50.97
CA SER A 693 -28.73 -27.78 -50.40
C SER A 693 -28.14 -29.14 -50.77
N HIS A 694 -28.97 -30.19 -50.78
CA HIS A 694 -28.59 -31.59 -51.03
C HIS A 694 -29.74 -32.34 -51.72
N VAL A 695 -29.45 -33.26 -52.66
CA VAL A 695 -30.47 -34.10 -53.33
C VAL A 695 -30.15 -35.60 -53.18
N VAL A 696 -31.18 -36.39 -52.90
CA VAL A 696 -31.10 -37.86 -52.77
C VAL A 696 -32.18 -38.55 -53.60
N LEU A 697 -31.81 -39.53 -54.43
CA LEU A 697 -32.74 -40.51 -54.99
C LEU A 697 -32.86 -41.67 -54.01
N TYR A 698 -33.81 -41.56 -53.08
CA TYR A 698 -33.98 -42.50 -51.98
C TYR A 698 -34.25 -43.93 -52.46
N GLN A 699 -35.29 -44.09 -53.29
CA GLN A 699 -35.73 -45.38 -53.83
C GLN A 699 -36.09 -45.24 -55.32
N TYR A 700 -35.87 -46.33 -56.05
CA TYR A 700 -36.22 -46.50 -57.46
C TYR A 700 -36.57 -47.98 -57.67
N TRP A 701 -37.56 -48.26 -58.50
CA TRP A 701 -37.90 -49.60 -58.99
C TRP A 701 -38.21 -49.51 -60.48
N THR A 702 -37.94 -50.59 -61.23
CA THR A 702 -38.42 -50.73 -62.61
C THR A 702 -39.57 -51.72 -62.60
N GLU A 703 -40.66 -51.42 -63.30
CA GLU A 703 -41.79 -52.33 -63.48
C GLU A 703 -41.80 -52.83 -64.92
N THR A 704 -41.53 -54.13 -65.13
CA THR A 704 -41.23 -54.68 -66.46
C THR A 704 -42.45 -54.96 -67.33
N ASN A 705 -43.66 -54.73 -66.81
CA ASN A 705 -44.94 -54.84 -67.53
C ASN A 705 -46.05 -54.15 -66.69
N PRO A 706 -46.12 -52.81 -66.66
CA PRO A 706 -47.04 -52.08 -65.80
C PRO A 706 -48.50 -52.29 -66.24
N ASP A 707 -49.35 -52.79 -65.35
CA ASP A 707 -50.78 -52.91 -65.60
C ASP A 707 -51.48 -51.55 -65.38
N PRO A 708 -52.00 -50.88 -66.42
CA PRO A 708 -52.62 -49.55 -66.30
C PRO A 708 -53.91 -49.55 -65.47
N ALA A 709 -54.45 -50.71 -65.10
CA ALA A 709 -55.58 -50.82 -64.18
C ALA A 709 -55.18 -50.92 -62.69
N ASN A 710 -53.93 -51.27 -62.37
CA ASN A 710 -53.47 -51.52 -61.00
C ASN A 710 -52.52 -50.43 -60.48
N PHE A 711 -53.11 -49.35 -59.96
CA PHE A 711 -52.34 -48.21 -59.43
C PHE A 711 -51.66 -48.56 -58.09
N HIS A 712 -50.37 -48.91 -58.11
CA HIS A 712 -49.58 -49.22 -56.93
C HIS A 712 -49.30 -47.98 -56.04
N LEU A 713 -50.27 -47.66 -55.18
CA LEU A 713 -50.16 -46.64 -54.14
C LEU A 713 -49.10 -47.03 -53.08
N ILE A 714 -47.85 -46.64 -53.31
CA ILE A 714 -46.72 -46.78 -52.37
C ILE A 714 -46.89 -45.75 -51.24
N ASN A 715 -47.93 -45.93 -50.43
CA ASN A 715 -48.40 -44.91 -49.48
C ASN A 715 -47.63 -44.91 -48.14
N SER A 716 -46.51 -45.63 -48.06
CA SER A 716 -45.51 -45.47 -47.01
C SER A 716 -44.74 -44.17 -47.24
N ARG A 717 -44.81 -43.20 -46.31
CA ARG A 717 -43.96 -42.01 -46.35
C ARG A 717 -42.57 -42.34 -45.84
N HIS A 718 -41.54 -42.02 -46.61
CA HIS A 718 -40.17 -42.36 -46.23
C HIS A 718 -39.50 -41.25 -45.41
N VAL A 719 -39.87 -39.98 -45.63
CA VAL A 719 -39.43 -38.86 -44.77
C VAL A 719 -39.84 -39.04 -43.31
N ASP A 720 -41.07 -39.49 -43.02
CA ASP A 720 -41.56 -39.65 -41.63
C ASP A 720 -40.75 -40.69 -40.83
N ALA A 721 -40.21 -41.72 -41.50
CA ALA A 721 -39.36 -42.75 -40.91
C ALA A 721 -37.93 -42.26 -40.58
N VAL A 722 -37.39 -41.33 -41.37
CA VAL A 722 -36.04 -40.79 -41.18
C VAL A 722 -36.05 -39.55 -40.26
N THR A 723 -37.01 -38.64 -40.43
CA THR A 723 -37.15 -37.47 -39.56
C THR A 723 -37.59 -37.83 -38.15
N GLY A 724 -38.29 -38.95 -37.97
CA GLY A 724 -38.77 -39.43 -36.67
C GLY A 724 -40.05 -38.70 -36.25
N GLY A 725 -41.17 -39.06 -36.89
CA GLY A 725 -42.48 -38.43 -36.67
C GLY A 725 -42.95 -38.41 -35.20
N GLY A 726 -42.79 -37.25 -34.55
CA GLY A 726 -43.31 -37.01 -33.20
C GLY A 726 -44.81 -36.68 -33.22
N GLY A 727 -45.61 -37.43 -32.47
CA GLY A 727 -47.09 -37.39 -32.53
C GLY A 727 -47.79 -37.27 -31.18
N ALA A 728 -47.33 -36.39 -30.28
CA ALA A 728 -47.96 -36.16 -28.98
C ALA A 728 -49.23 -35.28 -29.08
N THR A 729 -50.28 -35.77 -29.75
CA THR A 729 -51.57 -35.08 -29.87
C THR A 729 -52.43 -35.25 -28.62
N GLY A 730 -52.04 -34.57 -27.53
CA GLY A 730 -52.94 -34.28 -26.42
C GLY A 730 -54.10 -33.42 -26.92
N GLY A 731 -55.32 -33.96 -26.88
CA GLY A 731 -56.44 -33.40 -27.63
C GLY A 731 -57.06 -32.14 -27.03
N MET A 732 -57.61 -31.29 -27.89
CA MET A 732 -58.62 -30.31 -27.53
C MET A 732 -59.70 -30.31 -28.61
N SER A 733 -60.90 -30.77 -28.27
CA SER A 733 -62.01 -30.93 -29.20
C SER A 733 -62.98 -29.74 -29.14
N GLY A 734 -63.60 -29.44 -30.28
CA GLY A 734 -64.82 -28.64 -30.33
C GLY A 734 -64.68 -27.17 -30.71
N MET A 735 -64.62 -26.89 -32.01
CA MET A 735 -65.33 -25.74 -32.59
C MET A 735 -65.77 -26.07 -34.02
N SER A 736 -67.07 -26.10 -34.25
CA SER A 736 -67.68 -26.47 -35.54
C SER A 736 -67.96 -25.23 -36.39
N GLY A 737 -67.48 -25.24 -37.63
CA GLY A 737 -67.83 -24.26 -38.66
C GLY A 737 -68.24 -25.00 -39.93
N ALA A 738 -69.55 -25.12 -40.17
CA ALA A 738 -70.08 -25.84 -41.33
C ALA A 738 -70.32 -24.90 -42.52
N MET A 739 -70.11 -25.43 -43.73
CA MET A 739 -70.73 -24.91 -44.96
C MET A 739 -71.55 -26.03 -45.64
N PRO A 740 -72.56 -25.69 -46.45
CA PRO A 740 -73.72 -26.58 -46.62
C PRO A 740 -73.61 -27.59 -47.77
N GLY A 741 -74.11 -28.80 -47.52
CA GLY A 741 -74.33 -29.85 -48.51
C GLY A 741 -74.85 -31.13 -47.85
N ALA A 742 -76.08 -31.55 -48.19
CA ALA A 742 -76.78 -32.73 -47.63
C ALA A 742 -77.19 -33.68 -48.79
N PRO A 743 -77.78 -34.88 -48.58
CA PRO A 743 -78.36 -35.45 -47.34
C PRO A 743 -78.11 -36.97 -47.10
N MET A 744 -78.83 -37.54 -46.10
CA MET A 744 -78.93 -38.96 -45.70
C MET A 744 -77.68 -39.58 -45.04
N GLY A 745 -77.73 -40.34 -43.93
CA GLY A 745 -78.79 -40.76 -42.99
C GLY A 745 -78.20 -41.86 -42.06
N GLY A 746 -78.73 -42.27 -40.90
CA GLY A 746 -79.90 -41.89 -40.08
C GLY A 746 -80.01 -42.88 -38.88
N GLN A 747 -80.81 -42.56 -37.84
CA GLN A 747 -80.99 -43.32 -36.57
C GLN A 747 -79.75 -43.36 -35.62
N GLY A 748 -79.88 -43.44 -34.28
CA GLY A 748 -81.07 -43.24 -33.43
C GLY A 748 -80.89 -43.69 -31.96
N GLY A 749 -81.20 -42.80 -30.99
CA GLY A 749 -81.37 -43.11 -29.54
C GLY A 749 -80.10 -43.39 -28.70
N GLU A 750 -80.14 -43.43 -27.37
CA GLU A 750 -81.09 -42.87 -26.38
C GLU A 750 -80.44 -42.80 -24.95
N PHE A 751 -80.82 -41.79 -24.15
CA PHE A 751 -80.97 -41.77 -22.66
C PHE A 751 -79.78 -42.13 -21.72
N ARG A 752 -79.37 -41.25 -20.77
CA ARG A 752 -79.83 -41.09 -19.33
C ARG A 752 -79.29 -42.23 -18.39
N LYS A 753 -79.00 -42.07 -17.08
CA LYS A 753 -79.33 -41.08 -16.03
C LYS A 753 -78.53 -41.34 -14.72
N GLY A 754 -78.25 -40.31 -13.90
CA GLY A 754 -78.01 -40.41 -12.43
C GLY A 754 -76.54 -40.59 -11.97
N MET A 755 -75.99 -40.04 -10.86
CA MET A 755 -76.43 -39.26 -9.67
C MET A 755 -76.49 -40.05 -8.33
N GLY A 756 -75.64 -39.67 -7.36
CA GLY A 756 -75.53 -40.23 -6.00
C GLY A 756 -74.52 -41.39 -5.86
N GLY A 757 -73.89 -41.67 -4.70
CA GLY A 757 -73.80 -40.86 -3.47
C GLY A 757 -73.61 -41.66 -2.16
N GLY A 758 -72.47 -41.49 -1.47
CA GLY A 758 -72.33 -41.67 -0.01
C GLY A 758 -72.00 -43.07 0.56
N GLY A 759 -70.96 -43.12 1.41
CA GLY A 759 -70.69 -44.20 2.40
C GLY A 759 -69.93 -45.44 1.89
N GLY A 760 -69.09 -46.11 2.70
CA GLY A 760 -68.61 -45.74 4.04
C GLY A 760 -67.95 -46.90 4.81
N GLY A 761 -66.94 -46.59 5.64
CA GLY A 761 -66.27 -47.54 6.55
C GLY A 761 -65.14 -48.39 5.92
N GLY A 762 -64.08 -48.76 6.66
CA GLY A 762 -63.72 -48.29 8.00
C GLY A 762 -62.45 -48.91 8.60
N GLY A 763 -61.72 -48.10 9.39
CA GLY A 763 -60.87 -48.50 10.52
C GLY A 763 -59.50 -49.12 10.21
N SER A 764 -58.51 -49.09 11.11
CA SER A 764 -58.25 -48.32 12.35
C SER A 764 -56.79 -48.62 12.78
N GLY A 765 -56.01 -47.81 13.49
CA GLY A 765 -56.24 -46.54 14.19
C GLY A 765 -55.48 -46.54 15.54
N SER A 766 -54.94 -45.40 16.00
CA SER A 766 -54.15 -45.23 17.25
C SER A 766 -52.74 -45.90 17.29
N TRP A 767 -51.79 -45.57 18.17
CA TRP A 767 -51.25 -44.26 18.63
C TRP A 767 -49.88 -44.52 19.30
N SER A 768 -49.04 -43.50 19.50
CA SER A 768 -47.67 -43.66 20.06
C SER A 768 -47.62 -43.64 21.60
N PRO A 769 -46.65 -44.36 22.21
CA PRO A 769 -45.97 -43.87 23.41
C PRO A 769 -44.44 -44.04 23.36
N LEU A 770 -43.77 -43.68 24.47
CA LEU A 770 -42.31 -43.70 24.68
C LEU A 770 -41.75 -45.13 24.80
N GLY A 771 -40.43 -45.32 24.58
CA GLY A 771 -39.68 -46.38 25.28
C GLY A 771 -38.47 -47.01 24.56
N THR A 772 -37.26 -46.60 24.96
CA THR A 772 -36.08 -47.43 25.31
C THR A 772 -35.69 -48.72 24.54
N ASP A 773 -34.39 -48.75 24.19
CA ASP A 773 -33.42 -49.87 24.26
C ASP A 773 -33.29 -50.95 23.16
N GLY A 774 -32.02 -51.13 22.74
CA GLY A 774 -31.45 -52.37 22.20
C GLY A 774 -31.41 -52.52 20.67
N ALA A 775 -30.35 -53.05 20.05
CA ALA A 775 -28.95 -53.24 20.47
C ALA A 775 -28.07 -53.40 19.20
N GLY A 776 -26.80 -52.97 19.22
CA GLY A 776 -26.01 -52.85 17.96
C GLY A 776 -24.48 -52.98 18.04
N GLY A 777 -23.91 -53.48 19.14
CA GLY A 777 -22.47 -53.71 19.30
C GLY A 777 -21.60 -52.45 19.53
N GLY A 778 -20.34 -52.57 19.96
CA GLY A 778 -19.64 -53.78 20.41
C GLY A 778 -18.14 -53.57 20.60
N GLY A 779 -17.67 -53.56 21.86
CA GLY A 779 -16.28 -53.23 22.24
C GLY A 779 -16.04 -51.71 22.32
N GLY A 780 -15.37 -51.14 23.32
CA GLY A 780 -14.59 -51.69 24.45
C GLY A 780 -13.19 -51.04 24.46
N GLY A 781 -12.67 -50.39 25.50
CA GLY A 781 -13.00 -50.37 26.94
C GLY A 781 -11.84 -51.01 27.73
N ARG A 782 -11.42 -50.55 28.92
CA ARG A 782 -11.82 -49.43 29.80
C ARG A 782 -10.64 -49.05 30.75
N PRO A 783 -10.71 -48.00 31.60
CA PRO A 783 -9.55 -47.43 32.32
C PRO A 783 -9.44 -47.74 33.84
N GLY A 784 -8.34 -47.28 34.45
CA GLY A 784 -8.07 -47.23 35.92
C GLY A 784 -6.70 -47.84 36.29
N GLY A 785 -5.98 -47.45 37.36
CA GLY A 785 -6.16 -46.35 38.33
C GLY A 785 -5.37 -46.58 39.64
N SER A 786 -5.22 -45.55 40.48
CA SER A 786 -4.68 -45.56 41.88
C SER A 786 -3.14 -45.62 42.13
N GLY A 787 -2.72 -45.26 43.36
CA GLY A 787 -1.32 -45.14 43.85
C GLY A 787 -0.76 -43.70 43.78
N ARG A 788 -0.51 -42.89 44.83
CA ARG A 788 -0.38 -43.00 46.32
C ARG A 788 1.05 -43.21 46.86
N LEU A 789 1.45 -42.33 47.81
CA LEU A 789 2.62 -42.32 48.73
C LEU A 789 3.95 -41.70 48.23
N GLY A 790 4.69 -41.08 49.19
CA GLY A 790 6.07 -40.58 49.07
C GLY A 790 6.22 -39.13 48.55
N GLY A 791 6.90 -38.18 49.22
CA GLY A 791 7.42 -38.14 50.60
C GLY A 791 8.91 -37.74 50.70
N GLU A 792 9.18 -36.47 51.02
CA GLU A 792 10.50 -35.90 51.42
C GLU A 792 11.63 -35.96 50.33
N GLY A 793 12.68 -35.14 50.36
CA GLY A 793 12.94 -33.93 51.15
C GLY A 793 14.31 -33.28 50.87
N ARG A 794 14.35 -31.93 50.86
CA ARG A 794 15.47 -31.02 51.23
C ARG A 794 16.94 -31.24 50.77
N THR A 795 17.50 -30.16 50.18
CA THR A 795 18.91 -29.66 50.30
C THR A 795 20.07 -30.54 49.76
N GLY A 796 21.25 -30.00 49.40
CA GLY A 796 21.75 -28.61 49.50
C GLY A 796 23.06 -28.38 48.73
N GLU A 797 23.76 -27.28 49.02
CA GLU A 797 24.97 -26.82 48.32
C GLU A 797 26.22 -27.69 48.56
N ALA A 798 27.13 -27.77 47.55
CA ALA A 798 28.56 -27.44 47.65
C ALA A 798 29.40 -28.00 46.47
N GLY A 799 30.52 -27.32 46.14
CA GLY A 799 31.70 -27.92 45.47
C GLY A 799 32.86 -28.07 46.47
N PRO A 800 34.15 -28.12 46.06
CA PRO A 800 34.70 -28.06 44.69
C PRO A 800 35.84 -29.08 44.39
N GLY A 801 36.41 -29.03 43.16
CA GLY A 801 37.69 -29.66 42.76
C GLY A 801 37.60 -31.09 42.21
N GLY A 802 38.57 -31.60 41.44
CA GLY A 802 39.75 -30.93 40.83
C GLY A 802 40.84 -31.93 40.41
N MET A 803 41.40 -31.80 39.18
CA MET A 803 42.37 -32.74 38.54
C MET A 803 41.75 -34.14 38.28
N MET A 804 42.22 -35.05 37.41
CA MET A 804 43.28 -35.13 36.38
C MET A 804 42.87 -36.28 35.40
N GLN A 805 43.44 -36.58 34.23
CA GLN A 805 44.56 -36.11 33.40
C GLN A 805 44.26 -36.48 31.93
N GLY A 806 44.92 -35.90 30.92
CA GLY A 806 44.75 -36.26 29.50
C GLY A 806 45.32 -35.22 28.54
#